data_AF-A0A6G1QS91-F1
#
_entry.id   AF-A0A6G1QS91-F1
#
_cell.length_a   1.000
_cell.length_b   1.000
_cell.length_c   1.000
_cell.angle_alpha   90.00
_cell.angle_beta   90.00
_cell.angle_gamma   90.00
#
_symmetry.space_group_name_H-M   'P 1'
#
loop_
_entity.id
_entity.type
_entity.pdbx_description
1 polymer ?
#
loop_
_entity_poly.entity_id
_entity_poly.type
_entity_poly.pdbx_seq_one_letter_code
_entity_poly.pdbx_strand_id
1 'polypeptide(L)'
;MMWRAVVLGGVLLLLVGAQGRGRRKRTVTFHRTQQDESWAQTRARPGRDTSGLFRTSKSIHNPSFTSCRVPLTPAEHKILDDNTHETGFNGDDGSHVVLTTDYGKSFHDISQQINNTFIREEFGVSVGPGNSVILTADIPVLNNPGGIIFTSVDAGATFKFIQLPFHLAQPITYHFFNPDYLVALSIDGSLWLSLDFGAEWAKLHDGVQTFSWGAGINLFFSCSRVDAVEADERGDLLLKRTQDLGKTFATIHEDIYSFGYIGAFLFFSVMEDSRSPRVMYFSSDQGDTFSQALLPSASTEQFYSILDGDEDMLFLHVDNPGDTYFGTMYTSDDRGILFFKSLERHLFDGHRRSDFTNITSLRGVYLTNKLDEDGRIRSVISFNRGGMWQQLNKPENVDCEDKTRKCNLHIHGEHSRNNRIVPMVALSEPTAVGLVIAHGTVGDSLSSSQHPDVFVSSDGGYNWRGTLRGPHHYSILDSGGLLVAVETQREGQVKTIKFSTDEGQCWRSYNFTEQPFYFAGLASEPGTKATSVSVWGFRPEEDGQPMWVAVTIEFQSLINRECNDQDYEEWMAHSAQGLGDKNGCVLGVKEIYRRLKKQSVCRNGRNYMVSKKQSPCLCTREDYLCDYGFYRHVNTSECVRQPSTANKTLETCLNGEEDELLTSGYRKVPSNKCGGGFTPTHTAQTVIRPCGIQPSPGPHSSTQVTHFDTPGERLVLILVCVGAGVIILIVTASAVLAVRRVVYRNRLMSGVKNNVGRGINIALVNGRTGEPIKTEFFDMWAGDVAPLIKFLKEIEDGTVVMMASFDDTSTKLNDEARKLITDLGSSLITNVGFRDNWIFVGGKGIKTKSPFEHHIKNSADTNKFDGWPEVLEMEGCIPQRQD
;
A
#
# COMPACT_ATOMS: atom_id res chain seq x y z
N MET A 1 -23.77 -24.33 -8.41
CA MET A 1 -23.11 -24.10 -7.11
C MET A 1 -21.87 -23.27 -7.38
N MET A 2 -21.74 -22.10 -6.77
CA MET A 2 -20.53 -21.28 -6.78
C MET A 2 -19.57 -21.83 -5.74
N TRP A 3 -18.27 -21.83 -6.01
CA TRP A 3 -17.25 -22.28 -5.06
C TRP A 3 -15.96 -21.50 -5.26
N ARG A 4 -15.12 -21.42 -4.21
CA ARG A 4 -13.78 -20.79 -4.23
C ARG A 4 -12.78 -21.64 -3.44
N ALA A 5 -11.60 -21.86 -3.99
CA ALA A 5 -10.48 -22.57 -3.36
C ALA A 5 -9.21 -21.70 -3.37
N VAL A 6 -8.50 -21.64 -2.24
CA VAL A 6 -7.24 -20.89 -2.07
C VAL A 6 -6.21 -21.74 -1.34
N VAL A 7 -4.97 -21.82 -1.87
CA VAL A 7 -3.82 -22.50 -1.25
C VAL A 7 -2.67 -21.52 -1.02
N LEU A 8 -2.40 -21.16 0.23
CA LEU A 8 -1.18 -20.48 0.69
C LEU A 8 -0.30 -21.46 1.47
N GLY A 9 1.03 -21.31 1.40
CA GLY A 9 2.04 -22.05 2.18
C GLY A 9 1.96 -21.83 3.70
N GLY A 10 0.80 -22.15 4.29
CA GLY A 10 0.42 -21.94 5.69
C GLY A 10 -1.10 -21.79 5.93
N VAL A 11 -1.91 -21.48 4.90
CA VAL A 11 -3.38 -21.29 5.04
C VAL A 11 -4.13 -21.88 3.83
N LEU A 12 -5.05 -22.82 4.09
CA LEU A 12 -6.00 -23.37 3.10
C LEU A 12 -7.42 -22.82 3.36
N LEU A 13 -8.13 -22.43 2.31
CA LEU A 13 -9.52 -21.96 2.38
C LEU A 13 -10.38 -22.58 1.25
N LEU A 14 -11.45 -23.30 1.61
CA LEU A 14 -12.45 -23.86 0.67
C LEU A 14 -13.88 -23.39 1.01
N LEU A 15 -14.58 -22.77 0.05
CA LEU A 15 -15.92 -22.17 0.19
C LEU A 15 -16.91 -22.68 -0.89
N VAL A 16 -18.19 -22.92 -0.54
CA VAL A 16 -19.27 -23.29 -1.50
C VAL A 16 -20.59 -22.57 -1.18
N GLY A 17 -21.34 -22.14 -2.21
CA GLY A 17 -22.70 -21.60 -2.13
C GLY A 17 -23.61 -22.02 -3.29
N ALA A 18 -24.87 -22.40 -3.04
CA ALA A 18 -25.82 -22.80 -4.07
C ALA A 18 -26.82 -21.68 -4.41
N GLN A 19 -27.01 -21.38 -5.70
CA GLN A 19 -28.00 -20.41 -6.19
C GLN A 19 -29.04 -21.14 -7.06
N GLY A 20 -30.33 -21.02 -6.71
CA GLY A 20 -31.44 -21.54 -7.53
C GLY A 20 -32.20 -20.39 -8.18
N ARG A 21 -32.30 -20.36 -9.53
CA ARG A 21 -33.30 -19.54 -10.21
C ARG A 21 -33.90 -20.24 -11.43
N GLY A 22 -35.22 -20.10 -11.54
CA GLY A 22 -36.10 -20.82 -12.44
C GLY A 22 -36.01 -20.45 -13.93
N ARG A 23 -36.56 -21.38 -14.72
CA ARG A 23 -36.68 -21.46 -16.18
C ARG A 23 -36.77 -20.13 -16.95
N ARG A 24 -35.80 -19.92 -17.85
CA ARG A 24 -36.05 -19.44 -19.23
C ARG A 24 -35.10 -20.18 -20.19
N LYS A 25 -35.68 -20.96 -21.12
CA LYS A 25 -34.95 -21.63 -22.21
C LYS A 25 -34.38 -20.57 -23.15
N ARG A 26 -33.06 -20.52 -23.31
CA ARG A 26 -32.38 -20.06 -24.55
C ARG A 26 -31.18 -20.96 -24.81
N THR A 27 -31.25 -21.67 -25.91
CA THR A 27 -30.17 -22.45 -26.52
C THR A 27 -29.08 -21.49 -26.98
N VAL A 28 -27.82 -21.75 -26.64
CA VAL A 28 -26.67 -21.08 -27.26
C VAL A 28 -25.70 -22.15 -27.75
N THR A 29 -25.53 -22.18 -29.06
CA THR A 29 -24.61 -23.05 -29.80
C THR A 29 -23.21 -22.45 -29.75
N PHE A 30 -22.20 -23.25 -29.43
CA PHE A 30 -20.80 -22.84 -29.45
C PHE A 30 -20.22 -22.97 -30.87
N HIS A 31 -19.75 -21.88 -31.45
CA HIS A 31 -18.88 -21.90 -32.62
C HIS A 31 -17.42 -21.78 -32.19
N ARG A 32 -16.59 -22.62 -32.83
CA ARG A 32 -15.13 -22.64 -32.75
C ARG A 32 -14.56 -21.53 -33.63
N THR A 33 -13.65 -20.74 -33.10
CA THR A 33 -12.65 -20.01 -33.89
C THR A 33 -11.25 -20.46 -33.50
N GLN A 34 -10.47 -20.68 -34.54
CA GLN A 34 -9.19 -21.36 -34.61
C GLN A 34 -8.18 -20.30 -35.08
N GLN A 35 -7.07 -20.13 -34.35
CA GLN A 35 -5.82 -19.49 -34.77
C GLN A 35 -4.89 -19.46 -33.56
N ASP A 36 -3.60 -19.79 -33.59
CA ASP A 36 -2.78 -20.62 -34.47
C ASP A 36 -1.53 -20.91 -33.63
N GLU A 37 -1.19 -22.18 -33.42
CA GLU A 37 0.15 -22.59 -33.00
C GLU A 37 1.04 -22.61 -34.25
N SER A 38 2.17 -21.92 -34.24
CA SER A 38 3.31 -22.35 -35.05
C SER A 38 4.61 -22.21 -34.27
N TRP A 39 5.05 -23.36 -33.74
CA TRP A 39 6.43 -23.63 -33.39
C TRP A 39 7.19 -23.98 -34.67
N ALA A 40 8.36 -23.37 -34.87
CA ALA A 40 9.39 -23.91 -35.76
C ALA A 40 10.71 -24.05 -35.01
N GLN A 41 11.06 -25.32 -34.81
CA GLN A 41 12.28 -25.85 -34.23
C GLN A 41 13.55 -25.33 -34.92
N THR A 42 14.66 -25.24 -34.16
CA THR A 42 15.96 -25.63 -34.73
C THR A 42 16.76 -26.45 -33.72
N ARG A 43 17.32 -27.53 -34.25
CA ARG A 43 17.84 -28.72 -33.58
C ARG A 43 19.20 -28.49 -32.93
N ALA A 44 19.39 -29.06 -31.73
CA ALA A 44 20.73 -29.35 -31.22
C ALA A 44 21.25 -30.68 -31.82
N ARG A 45 22.49 -30.69 -32.30
CA ARG A 45 23.32 -31.90 -32.50
C ARG A 45 24.65 -31.71 -31.75
N PRO A 46 25.25 -32.77 -31.18
CA PRO A 46 26.40 -32.67 -30.30
C PRO A 46 27.74 -32.78 -31.07
N GLY A 47 28.80 -32.15 -30.54
CA GLY A 47 30.16 -32.40 -31.05
C GLY A 47 31.27 -31.53 -30.48
N ARG A 48 32.06 -32.16 -29.59
CA ARG A 48 33.52 -32.09 -29.38
C ARG A 48 34.22 -30.82 -28.87
N ASP A 49 35.02 -31.08 -27.84
CA ASP A 49 36.13 -30.29 -27.31
C ASP A 49 37.02 -29.66 -28.39
N THR A 50 37.36 -28.39 -28.21
CA THR A 50 38.72 -27.87 -28.40
C THR A 50 38.89 -26.57 -27.60
N SER A 51 39.99 -26.52 -26.86
CA SER A 51 40.53 -25.38 -26.10
C SER A 51 40.69 -24.10 -26.93
N GLY A 52 40.32 -22.93 -26.37
CA GLY A 52 40.70 -21.63 -26.92
C GLY A 52 40.02 -20.42 -26.28
N LEU A 53 40.77 -19.70 -25.44
CA LEU A 53 40.61 -18.31 -24.96
C LEU A 53 39.18 -17.74 -24.80
N PHE A 54 38.75 -17.62 -23.54
CA PHE A 54 37.67 -16.71 -23.13
C PHE A 54 38.07 -15.25 -23.40
N ARG A 55 37.39 -14.63 -24.37
CA ARG A 55 37.38 -13.18 -24.59
C ARG A 55 36.06 -12.65 -24.06
N THR A 56 36.10 -11.94 -22.93
CA THR A 56 34.97 -11.24 -22.34
C THR A 56 34.43 -10.20 -23.34
N SER A 57 33.17 -10.33 -23.76
CA SER A 57 32.48 -9.28 -24.51
C SER A 57 32.08 -8.17 -23.54
N LYS A 58 32.94 -7.16 -23.40
CA LYS A 58 32.52 -5.84 -22.94
C LYS A 58 31.50 -5.32 -23.95
N SER A 59 30.27 -5.08 -23.49
CA SER A 59 29.31 -4.20 -24.15
C SER A 59 29.99 -2.84 -24.38
N ILE A 60 30.21 -2.50 -25.65
CA ILE A 60 30.68 -1.19 -26.10
C ILE A 60 29.43 -0.34 -26.30
N HIS A 61 28.82 0.11 -25.21
CA HIS A 61 28.02 1.33 -25.22
C HIS A 61 28.86 2.41 -24.54
N ASN A 62 29.05 3.55 -25.21
CA ASN A 62 29.67 4.71 -24.58
C ASN A 62 28.87 5.08 -23.32
N PRO A 63 29.54 5.54 -22.24
CA PRO A 63 28.85 6.03 -21.06
C PRO A 63 27.79 7.09 -21.42
N SER A 64 26.57 6.94 -20.91
CA SER A 64 25.53 7.99 -20.97
C SER A 64 26.04 9.33 -20.39
N PHE A 65 26.93 9.24 -19.40
CA PHE A 65 27.71 10.35 -18.84
C PHE A 65 28.96 9.85 -18.12
N THR A 66 29.89 10.76 -17.84
CA THR A 66 31.07 10.49 -17.00
C THR A 66 30.84 11.02 -15.57
N SER A 67 30.89 10.13 -14.60
CA SER A 67 30.85 10.46 -13.16
C SER A 67 32.18 11.08 -12.71
N CYS A 68 32.14 12.19 -11.98
CA CYS A 68 33.34 12.78 -11.39
C CYS A 68 33.83 11.91 -10.22
N ARG A 69 35.11 11.54 -10.26
CA ARG A 69 35.76 10.76 -9.21
C ARG A 69 36.99 11.47 -8.69
N VAL A 70 37.13 11.52 -7.37
CA VAL A 70 38.29 12.08 -6.69
C VAL A 70 38.98 10.96 -5.90
N PRO A 71 40.31 10.77 -6.05
CA PRO A 71 41.03 9.76 -5.28
C PRO A 71 41.12 10.16 -3.80
N LEU A 72 41.15 9.17 -2.91
CA LEU A 72 41.49 9.36 -1.51
C LEU A 72 43.01 9.50 -1.37
N THR A 73 43.44 10.44 -0.53
CA THR A 73 44.83 10.53 -0.11
C THR A 73 45.18 9.40 0.87
N PRO A 74 46.46 9.00 1.01
CA PRO A 74 46.86 7.98 1.98
C PRO A 74 46.48 8.33 3.43
N ALA A 75 46.45 9.63 3.78
CA ALA A 75 46.04 10.09 5.10
C ALA A 75 44.52 9.91 5.32
N GLU A 76 43.69 10.26 4.34
CA GLU A 76 42.24 10.05 4.40
C GLU A 76 41.89 8.55 4.46
N HIS A 77 42.60 7.71 3.69
CA HIS A 77 42.45 6.26 3.77
C HIS A 77 42.70 5.73 5.17
N LYS A 78 43.84 6.11 5.77
CA LYS A 78 44.17 5.69 7.14
C LYS A 78 43.12 6.14 8.15
N ILE A 79 42.61 7.37 8.03
CA ILE A 79 41.56 7.88 8.91
C ILE A 79 40.29 7.03 8.78
N LEU A 80 39.88 6.67 7.56
CA LEU A 80 38.70 5.83 7.36
C LEU A 80 38.90 4.41 7.91
N ASP A 81 40.07 3.82 7.73
CA ASP A 81 40.41 2.50 8.28
C ASP A 81 40.37 2.50 9.81
N ASP A 82 40.95 3.52 10.45
CA ASP A 82 40.97 3.68 11.91
C ASP A 82 39.55 3.93 12.50
N ASN A 83 38.56 4.28 11.67
CA ASN A 83 37.18 4.62 12.07
C ASN A 83 36.12 3.74 11.38
N THR A 84 36.51 2.56 10.92
CA THR A 84 35.60 1.54 10.35
C THR A 84 35.57 0.32 11.27
N HIS A 85 34.37 -0.08 11.64
CA HIS A 85 34.13 -1.17 12.61
C HIS A 85 33.30 -2.26 11.95
N GLU A 86 33.82 -3.48 11.91
CA GLU A 86 33.14 -4.66 11.36
C GLU A 86 32.71 -5.59 12.49
N THR A 87 31.44 -5.98 12.50
CA THR A 87 30.86 -6.95 13.45
C THR A 87 30.16 -8.06 12.67
N GLY A 88 30.50 -9.32 12.98
CA GLY A 88 29.82 -10.50 12.48
C GLY A 88 28.80 -11.04 13.49
N PHE A 89 27.71 -11.62 12.98
CA PHE A 89 26.67 -12.27 13.76
C PHE A 89 26.48 -13.69 13.23
N ASN A 90 26.78 -14.68 14.06
CA ASN A 90 26.51 -16.07 13.78
C ASN A 90 25.04 -16.34 14.16
N GLY A 91 24.24 -16.76 13.19
CA GLY A 91 22.84 -17.10 13.44
C GLY A 91 22.71 -18.57 13.82
N ASP A 92 22.22 -18.84 15.03
CA ASP A 92 21.60 -20.13 15.36
C ASP A 92 20.11 -20.07 14.99
N ASP A 93 19.37 -21.20 15.03
CA ASP A 93 17.93 -21.29 14.69
C ASP A 93 16.98 -20.54 15.68
N GLY A 94 17.47 -19.55 16.44
CA GLY A 94 16.77 -18.83 17.51
C GLY A 94 16.51 -17.34 17.22
N SER A 95 15.68 -16.69 18.05
CA SER A 95 15.58 -15.22 18.06
C SER A 95 16.73 -14.60 18.87
N HIS A 96 17.50 -13.72 18.24
CA HIS A 96 18.54 -12.93 18.88
C HIS A 96 18.16 -11.45 18.88
N VAL A 97 18.28 -10.79 20.04
CA VAL A 97 18.10 -9.35 20.17
C VAL A 97 19.45 -8.73 20.49
N VAL A 98 19.94 -7.89 19.59
CA VAL A 98 21.21 -7.17 19.76
C VAL A 98 20.95 -5.69 19.94
N LEU A 99 21.69 -5.07 20.87
CA LEU A 99 21.64 -3.65 21.16
C LEU A 99 22.98 -2.99 20.81
N THR A 100 22.91 -1.82 20.18
CA THR A 100 24.05 -0.93 19.98
C THR A 100 23.72 0.43 20.60
N THR A 101 24.71 1.03 21.27
CA THR A 101 24.60 2.38 21.87
C THR A 101 25.60 3.37 21.26
N ASP A 102 26.38 2.90 20.27
CA ASP A 102 27.47 3.64 19.63
C ASP A 102 27.29 3.75 18.11
N TYR A 103 26.02 3.76 17.65
CA TYR A 103 25.64 3.86 16.24
C TYR A 103 26.08 2.68 15.37
N GLY A 104 26.16 1.48 15.96
CA GLY A 104 26.50 0.25 15.25
C GLY A 104 27.99 -0.05 15.19
N LYS A 105 28.84 0.64 15.96
CA LYS A 105 30.27 0.31 16.02
C LYS A 105 30.52 -0.97 16.82
N SER A 106 29.71 -1.21 17.85
CA SER A 106 29.67 -2.46 18.61
C SER A 106 28.22 -2.88 18.91
N PHE A 107 28.02 -4.19 19.00
CA PHE A 107 26.73 -4.80 19.27
C PHE A 107 26.85 -5.74 20.48
N HIS A 108 25.84 -5.71 21.33
CA HIS A 108 25.74 -6.54 22.52
C HIS A 108 24.49 -7.42 22.43
N ASP A 109 24.66 -8.74 22.56
CA ASP A 109 23.53 -9.66 22.68
C ASP A 109 22.83 -9.45 24.02
N ILE A 110 21.55 -9.08 23.97
CA ILE A 110 20.67 -8.85 25.12
C ILE A 110 19.51 -9.86 25.16
N SER A 111 19.58 -10.95 24.41
CA SER A 111 18.52 -11.96 24.32
C SER A 111 18.16 -12.57 25.69
N GLN A 112 19.12 -12.66 26.61
CA GLN A 112 18.86 -13.11 27.98
C GLN A 112 17.92 -12.18 28.75
N GLN A 113 17.88 -10.88 28.44
CA GLN A 113 16.99 -9.92 29.11
C GLN A 113 15.52 -10.17 28.79
N ILE A 114 15.25 -10.83 27.67
CA ILE A 114 13.91 -11.28 27.28
C ILE A 114 13.76 -12.80 27.47
N ASN A 115 14.58 -13.41 28.32
CA ASN A 115 14.61 -14.86 28.60
C ASN A 115 14.73 -15.74 27.33
N ASN A 116 15.45 -15.26 26.30
CA ASN A 116 15.60 -15.94 25.01
C ASN A 116 14.25 -16.28 24.35
N THR A 117 13.24 -15.45 24.60
CA THR A 117 11.89 -15.64 24.04
C THR A 117 11.89 -15.32 22.55
N PHE A 118 11.21 -16.15 21.76
CA PHE A 118 10.99 -15.88 20.33
C PHE A 118 10.16 -14.61 20.16
N ILE A 119 10.61 -13.71 19.28
CA ILE A 119 9.92 -12.45 18.99
C ILE A 119 9.17 -12.58 17.68
N ARG A 120 7.93 -12.06 17.68
CA ARG A 120 7.05 -12.08 16.52
C ARG A 120 7.53 -11.12 15.44
N GLU A 121 8.10 -11.66 14.38
CA GLU A 121 8.70 -10.88 13.29
C GLU A 121 7.69 -9.96 12.60
N GLU A 122 6.45 -10.42 12.36
CA GLU A 122 5.45 -9.63 11.66
C GLU A 122 5.04 -8.35 12.40
N PHE A 123 5.29 -8.27 13.71
CA PHE A 123 5.03 -7.06 14.49
C PHE A 123 6.26 -6.16 14.62
N GLY A 124 7.43 -6.67 14.24
CA GLY A 124 8.71 -5.97 14.32
C GLY A 124 9.03 -5.42 15.71
N VAL A 125 9.91 -4.42 15.73
CA VAL A 125 10.25 -3.66 16.94
C VAL A 125 9.38 -2.40 16.98
N SER A 126 8.48 -2.31 17.95
CA SER A 126 7.57 -1.17 18.09
C SER A 126 8.23 -0.04 18.87
N VAL A 127 8.79 0.93 18.15
CA VAL A 127 9.46 2.11 18.73
C VAL A 127 8.46 3.26 18.89
N GLY A 128 8.37 3.77 20.11
CA GLY A 128 7.49 4.88 20.47
C GLY A 128 8.22 6.23 20.62
N PRO A 129 7.49 7.28 21.01
CA PRO A 129 8.09 8.57 21.36
C PRO A 129 9.15 8.45 22.46
N GLY A 130 10.23 9.23 22.35
CA GLY A 130 11.33 9.21 23.31
C GLY A 130 12.18 7.94 23.19
N ASN A 131 12.32 7.20 24.29
CA ASN A 131 13.16 6.00 24.38
C ASN A 131 12.33 4.72 24.57
N SER A 132 11.03 4.77 24.25
CA SER A 132 10.11 3.66 24.50
C SER A 132 10.20 2.60 23.40
N VAL A 133 10.32 1.33 23.79
CA VAL A 133 10.40 0.18 22.89
C VAL A 133 9.48 -0.92 23.39
N ILE A 134 8.74 -1.54 22.48
CA ILE A 134 7.93 -2.73 22.74
C ILE A 134 8.37 -3.86 21.79
N LEU A 135 8.65 -5.03 22.35
CA LEU A 135 8.81 -6.28 21.61
C LEU A 135 7.62 -7.20 21.91
N THR A 136 7.08 -7.88 20.90
CA THR A 136 5.99 -8.84 21.11
C THR A 136 6.53 -10.25 21.00
N ALA A 137 6.28 -11.08 22.02
CA ALA A 137 6.67 -12.48 21.98
C ALA A 137 5.80 -13.27 20.99
N ASP A 138 6.40 -14.22 20.28
CA ASP A 138 5.66 -15.17 19.48
C ASP A 138 5.22 -16.36 20.34
N ILE A 139 3.95 -16.36 20.73
CA ILE A 139 3.36 -17.41 21.56
C ILE A 139 2.10 -18.00 20.92
N PRO A 140 1.88 -19.32 21.06
CA PRO A 140 0.70 -19.98 20.51
C PRO A 140 -0.58 -19.58 21.27
N VAL A 141 -1.65 -19.34 20.53
CA VAL A 141 -2.94 -18.83 21.05
C VAL A 141 -3.66 -19.83 21.97
N LEU A 142 -3.64 -21.12 21.63
CA LEU A 142 -4.48 -22.15 22.28
C LEU A 142 -4.22 -22.38 23.77
N ASN A 143 -3.00 -22.12 24.23
CA ASN A 143 -2.55 -22.50 25.58
C ASN A 143 -2.25 -21.31 26.49
N ASN A 144 -2.46 -20.07 26.01
CA ASN A 144 -2.10 -18.86 26.74
C ASN A 144 -3.32 -17.95 26.92
N PRO A 145 -3.49 -17.34 28.11
CA PRO A 145 -4.62 -16.45 28.39
C PRO A 145 -4.59 -15.17 27.55
N GLY A 146 -3.41 -14.80 27.02
CA GLY A 146 -3.22 -13.70 26.08
C GLY A 146 -1.78 -13.64 25.58
N GLY A 147 -1.45 -12.57 24.86
CA GLY A 147 -0.12 -12.26 24.33
C GLY A 147 0.89 -11.91 25.41
N ILE A 148 2.18 -11.88 25.06
CA ILE A 148 3.25 -11.40 25.94
C ILE A 148 3.98 -10.25 25.22
N ILE A 149 4.27 -9.18 25.94
CA ILE A 149 5.12 -8.09 25.46
C ILE A 149 6.28 -7.83 26.43
N PHE A 150 7.38 -7.33 25.87
CA PHE A 150 8.49 -6.78 26.62
C PHE A 150 8.55 -5.28 26.36
N THR A 151 8.51 -4.49 27.43
CA THR A 151 8.51 -3.02 27.36
C THR A 151 9.81 -2.45 27.91
N SER A 152 10.34 -1.43 27.26
CA SER A 152 11.55 -0.72 27.67
C SER A 152 11.30 0.78 27.58
N VAL A 153 11.83 1.53 28.54
CA VAL A 153 11.80 3.00 28.60
C VAL A 153 13.19 3.63 28.45
N ASP A 154 14.19 2.79 28.20
CA ASP A 154 15.61 3.12 28.15
C ASP A 154 16.25 2.64 26.83
N ALA A 155 15.48 2.71 25.75
CA ALA A 155 15.90 2.37 24.38
C ALA A 155 16.41 0.92 24.22
N GLY A 156 15.79 -0.01 24.95
CA GLY A 156 16.11 -1.44 24.90
C GLY A 156 17.24 -1.88 25.82
N ALA A 157 17.75 -1.00 26.70
CA ALA A 157 18.81 -1.37 27.65
C ALA A 157 18.30 -2.30 28.76
N THR A 158 17.04 -2.17 29.17
CA THR A 158 16.34 -3.09 30.08
C THR A 158 14.90 -3.33 29.63
N PHE A 159 14.39 -4.55 29.87
CA PHE A 159 13.03 -4.94 29.52
C PHE A 159 12.21 -5.37 30.72
N LYS A 160 10.93 -4.98 30.73
CA LYS A 160 9.90 -5.48 31.64
C LYS A 160 8.97 -6.44 30.90
N PHE A 161 8.75 -7.60 31.47
CA PHE A 161 7.80 -8.60 30.97
C PHE A 161 6.37 -8.21 31.36
N ILE A 162 5.44 -8.29 30.41
CA ILE A 162 4.01 -8.06 30.65
C ILE A 162 3.18 -9.13 29.93
N GLN A 163 2.32 -9.81 30.71
CA GLN A 163 1.31 -10.72 30.19
C GLN A 163 0.04 -9.94 29.86
N LEU A 164 -0.35 -9.94 28.59
CA LEU A 164 -1.59 -9.30 28.14
C LEU A 164 -2.80 -10.19 28.47
N PRO A 165 -3.98 -9.58 28.73
CA PRO A 165 -5.24 -10.31 28.92
C PRO A 165 -5.91 -10.71 27.59
N PHE A 166 -5.27 -10.45 26.45
CA PHE A 166 -5.76 -10.72 25.09
C PHE A 166 -4.60 -11.03 24.15
N HIS A 167 -4.89 -11.62 22.98
CA HIS A 167 -3.91 -11.83 21.91
C HIS A 167 -4.01 -10.70 20.88
N LEU A 168 -2.87 -10.12 20.51
CA LEU A 168 -2.76 -9.02 19.54
C LEU A 168 -3.07 -9.49 18.11
N ALA A 169 -3.92 -8.73 17.40
CA ALA A 169 -4.18 -8.91 15.96
C ALA A 169 -3.15 -8.18 15.09
N GLN A 170 -2.58 -7.10 15.62
CA GLN A 170 -1.64 -6.21 14.94
C GLN A 170 -0.71 -5.55 15.96
N PRO A 171 0.37 -4.86 15.54
CA PRO A 171 1.25 -4.14 16.44
C PRO A 171 0.53 -3.12 17.33
N ILE A 172 1.01 -2.97 18.56
CA ILE A 172 0.52 -1.95 19.49
C ILE A 172 0.81 -0.56 18.91
N THR A 173 -0.19 0.31 18.92
CA THR A 173 -0.08 1.66 18.37
C THR A 173 0.10 2.68 19.49
N TYR A 174 1.23 3.37 19.49
CA TYR A 174 1.50 4.51 20.38
C TYR A 174 0.64 5.71 20.04
N HIS A 175 0.25 6.48 21.05
CA HIS A 175 -0.16 7.85 20.86
C HIS A 175 1.04 8.70 20.37
N PHE A 176 0.78 9.65 19.47
CA PHE A 176 1.84 10.40 18.76
C PHE A 176 2.85 11.13 19.67
N PHE A 177 2.40 11.61 20.83
CA PHE A 177 3.23 12.42 21.74
C PHE A 177 3.40 11.82 23.13
N ASN A 178 2.57 10.86 23.52
CA ASN A 178 2.56 10.34 24.87
C ASN A 178 2.94 8.85 24.82
N PRO A 179 4.15 8.48 25.25
CA PRO A 179 4.60 7.09 25.19
C PRO A 179 3.77 6.15 26.10
N ASP A 180 3.10 6.68 27.13
CA ASP A 180 2.31 5.86 28.05
C ASP A 180 0.97 5.42 27.46
N TYR A 181 0.47 6.12 26.43
CA TYR A 181 -0.86 5.87 25.87
C TYR A 181 -0.75 4.93 24.69
N LEU A 182 -1.28 3.72 24.86
CA LEU A 182 -1.18 2.64 23.88
C LEU A 182 -2.58 2.13 23.52
N VAL A 183 -2.83 1.90 22.23
CA VAL A 183 -4.05 1.24 21.76
C VAL A 183 -3.69 -0.04 21.02
N ALA A 184 -4.47 -1.08 21.28
CA ALA A 184 -4.28 -2.40 20.69
C ALA A 184 -5.61 -2.98 20.21
N LEU A 185 -5.56 -3.69 19.08
CA LEU A 185 -6.67 -4.51 18.59
C LEU A 185 -6.36 -5.98 18.84
N SER A 186 -7.28 -6.70 19.47
CA SER A 186 -7.14 -8.13 19.71
C SER A 186 -7.72 -8.97 18.57
N ILE A 187 -7.28 -10.24 18.48
CA ILE A 187 -7.70 -11.19 17.42
C ILE A 187 -9.22 -11.47 17.39
N ASP A 188 -9.92 -11.19 18.50
CA ASP A 188 -11.37 -11.32 18.61
C ASP A 188 -12.12 -10.02 18.21
N GLY A 189 -11.39 -9.01 17.73
CA GLY A 189 -11.95 -7.71 17.33
C GLY A 189 -12.23 -6.76 18.50
N SER A 190 -11.63 -6.96 19.66
CA SER A 190 -11.77 -6.02 20.79
C SER A 190 -10.70 -4.93 20.78
N LEU A 191 -11.10 -3.69 21.06
CA LEU A 191 -10.20 -2.55 21.21
C LEU A 191 -9.80 -2.38 22.67
N TRP A 192 -8.50 -2.26 22.93
CA TRP A 192 -7.91 -2.13 24.25
C TRP A 192 -7.07 -0.86 24.34
N LEU A 193 -7.07 -0.24 25.52
CA LEU A 193 -6.31 0.95 25.84
C LEU A 193 -5.50 0.74 27.11
N SER A 194 -4.24 1.19 27.07
CA SER A 194 -3.38 1.35 28.25
C SER A 194 -2.98 2.81 28.37
N LEU A 195 -2.89 3.30 29.62
CA LEU A 195 -2.49 4.66 29.96
C LEU A 195 -1.21 4.71 30.81
N ASP A 196 -0.53 3.57 30.94
CA ASP A 196 0.63 3.35 31.81
C ASP A 196 1.71 2.51 31.10
N PHE A 197 1.86 2.73 29.79
CA PHE A 197 2.83 2.05 28.93
C PHE A 197 2.69 0.52 28.93
N GLY A 198 1.44 0.05 28.92
CA GLY A 198 1.08 -1.34 28.75
C GLY A 198 1.04 -2.15 30.03
N ALA A 199 1.25 -1.56 31.21
CA ALA A 199 1.19 -2.28 32.48
C ALA A 199 -0.23 -2.75 32.82
N GLU A 200 -1.23 -1.91 32.58
CA GLU A 200 -2.64 -2.26 32.70
C GLU A 200 -3.40 -1.96 31.39
N TRP A 201 -4.38 -2.80 31.06
CA TRP A 201 -5.18 -2.70 29.86
C TRP A 201 -6.68 -2.71 30.17
N ALA A 202 -7.39 -1.69 29.69
CA ALA A 202 -8.83 -1.60 29.74
C ALA A 202 -9.42 -1.92 28.36
N LYS A 203 -10.39 -2.85 28.30
CA LYS A 203 -11.18 -3.09 27.09
C LYS A 203 -12.13 -1.91 26.88
N LEU A 204 -12.07 -1.28 25.70
CA LEU A 204 -12.91 -0.14 25.35
C LEU A 204 -14.19 -0.56 24.62
N HIS A 205 -14.07 -1.44 23.61
CA HIS A 205 -15.19 -1.79 22.74
C HIS A 205 -14.96 -3.14 22.04
N ASP A 206 -16.02 -3.90 21.77
CA ASP A 206 -15.96 -5.16 21.00
C ASP A 206 -16.35 -4.93 19.52
N GLY A 207 -15.97 -5.84 18.61
CA GLY A 207 -16.36 -5.79 17.20
C GLY A 207 -15.76 -4.63 16.40
N VAL A 208 -14.61 -4.11 16.84
CA VAL A 208 -13.84 -3.08 16.15
C VAL A 208 -13.10 -3.68 14.96
N GLN A 209 -13.17 -3.00 13.81
CA GLN A 209 -12.51 -3.39 12.56
C GLN A 209 -11.21 -2.62 12.36
N THR A 210 -11.25 -1.30 12.50
CA THR A 210 -10.09 -0.41 12.38
C THR A 210 -10.19 0.72 13.39
N PHE A 211 -9.04 1.31 13.74
CA PHE A 211 -8.95 2.44 14.65
C PHE A 211 -7.83 3.40 14.21
N SER A 212 -7.89 4.64 14.68
CA SER A 212 -6.84 5.65 14.46
C SER A 212 -6.84 6.70 15.57
N TRP A 213 -5.65 7.10 16.01
CA TRP A 213 -5.49 8.28 16.86
C TRP A 213 -5.79 9.55 16.06
N GLY A 214 -6.56 10.45 16.65
CA GLY A 214 -6.82 11.80 16.15
C GLY A 214 -5.87 12.84 16.74
N ALA A 215 -6.18 14.12 16.53
CA ALA A 215 -5.47 15.20 17.19
C ALA A 215 -5.82 15.27 18.68
N GLY A 216 -4.81 15.56 19.50
CA GLY A 216 -4.93 15.45 20.95
C GLY A 216 -5.16 14.00 21.37
N ILE A 217 -6.06 13.77 22.33
CA ILE A 217 -6.35 12.44 22.88
C ILE A 217 -7.56 11.74 22.23
N ASN A 218 -8.03 12.25 21.09
CA ASN A 218 -9.17 11.69 20.41
C ASN A 218 -8.82 10.32 19.80
N LEU A 219 -9.71 9.34 19.96
CA LEU A 219 -9.57 8.03 19.36
C LEU A 219 -10.81 7.73 18.52
N PHE A 220 -10.58 7.44 17.23
CA PHE A 220 -11.61 7.07 16.26
C PHE A 220 -11.53 5.58 15.98
N PHE A 221 -12.67 4.93 15.83
CA PHE A 221 -12.73 3.52 15.45
C PHE A 221 -14.02 3.18 14.73
N SER A 222 -13.94 2.21 13.82
CA SER A 222 -15.12 1.64 13.17
C SER A 222 -15.46 0.30 13.79
N CYS A 223 -16.74 0.04 14.07
CA CYS A 223 -17.20 -1.23 14.64
C CYS A 223 -18.46 -1.75 13.94
N SER A 224 -18.64 -3.07 13.95
CA SER A 224 -19.87 -3.69 13.46
C SER A 224 -21.01 -3.55 14.47
N ARG A 225 -22.26 -3.57 13.98
CA ARG A 225 -23.44 -3.75 14.84
C ARG A 225 -23.42 -5.18 15.39
N VAL A 226 -24.01 -5.37 16.58
CA VAL A 226 -24.19 -6.71 17.17
C VAL A 226 -24.92 -7.60 16.15
N ASP A 227 -24.41 -8.80 15.91
CA ASP A 227 -24.90 -9.80 14.93
C ASP A 227 -24.73 -9.46 13.44
N ALA A 228 -24.00 -8.40 13.07
CA ALA A 228 -23.72 -8.09 11.68
C ALA A 228 -22.60 -8.96 11.10
N VAL A 229 -22.93 -9.74 10.07
CA VAL A 229 -21.97 -10.59 9.30
C VAL A 229 -21.37 -9.78 8.16
N GLU A 230 -20.05 -9.80 7.92
CA GLU A 230 -19.44 -9.10 6.76
C GLU A 230 -19.87 -7.62 6.66
N ALA A 231 -19.93 -6.91 7.80
CA ALA A 231 -20.41 -5.53 7.86
C ALA A 231 -19.49 -4.55 7.11
N ASP A 232 -18.19 -4.84 7.10
CA ASP A 232 -17.15 -4.15 6.35
C ASP A 232 -17.32 -4.28 4.84
N GLU A 233 -17.69 -5.47 4.33
CA GLU A 233 -17.96 -5.67 2.90
C GLU A 233 -19.24 -4.96 2.44
N ARG A 234 -20.20 -4.77 3.36
CA ARG A 234 -21.53 -4.21 3.07
C ARG A 234 -21.65 -2.72 3.31
N GLY A 235 -20.66 -2.09 3.95
CA GLY A 235 -20.73 -0.69 4.32
C GLY A 235 -21.70 -0.44 5.47
N ASP A 236 -21.83 -1.39 6.40
CA ASP A 236 -22.76 -1.34 7.53
C ASP A 236 -22.01 -1.08 8.86
N LEU A 237 -20.83 -0.43 8.81
CA LEU A 237 -20.03 -0.14 10.01
C LEU A 237 -20.47 1.18 10.66
N LEU A 238 -20.30 1.25 11.99
CA LEU A 238 -20.49 2.48 12.76
C LEU A 238 -19.13 3.14 12.96
N LEU A 239 -19.02 4.44 12.67
CA LEU A 239 -17.88 5.26 13.06
C LEU A 239 -18.12 5.85 14.44
N LYS A 240 -17.23 5.58 15.39
CA LYS A 240 -17.30 6.10 16.76
C LYS A 240 -16.05 6.88 17.14
N ARG A 241 -16.21 7.79 18.10
CA ARG A 241 -15.14 8.57 18.73
C ARG A 241 -15.26 8.55 20.24
N THR A 242 -14.11 8.53 20.90
CA THR A 242 -13.96 8.92 22.30
C THR A 242 -12.98 10.08 22.41
N GLN A 243 -13.29 11.04 23.29
CA GLN A 243 -12.48 12.25 23.55
C GLN A 243 -11.94 12.29 24.99
N ASP A 244 -12.22 11.24 25.75
CA ASP A 244 -11.93 11.13 27.19
C ASP A 244 -11.32 9.76 27.54
N LEU A 245 -10.62 9.17 26.56
CA LEU A 245 -9.87 7.92 26.70
C LEU A 245 -10.77 6.74 27.09
N GLY A 246 -11.93 6.64 26.46
CA GLY A 246 -12.84 5.50 26.56
C GLY A 246 -13.88 5.58 27.67
N LYS A 247 -14.05 6.74 28.34
CA LYS A 247 -15.11 6.91 29.36
C LYS A 247 -16.46 7.15 28.71
N THR A 248 -16.49 7.91 27.61
CA THR A 248 -17.68 8.14 26.79
C THR A 248 -17.40 7.90 25.33
N PHE A 249 -18.43 7.51 24.60
CA PHE A 249 -18.38 7.23 23.17
C PHE A 249 -19.52 7.95 22.46
N ALA A 250 -19.20 8.58 21.33
CA ALA A 250 -20.17 9.16 20.42
C ALA A 250 -20.13 8.39 19.10
N THR A 251 -21.30 7.97 18.60
CA THR A 251 -21.43 7.53 17.20
C THR A 251 -21.43 8.78 16.33
N ILE A 252 -20.46 8.87 15.44
CA ILE A 252 -20.27 10.00 14.55
C ILE A 252 -21.05 9.81 13.24
N HIS A 253 -21.01 8.60 12.70
CA HIS A 253 -21.71 8.26 11.47
C HIS A 253 -22.08 6.78 11.46
N GLU A 254 -23.17 6.42 10.79
CA GLU A 254 -23.60 5.05 10.58
C GLU A 254 -23.38 4.62 9.12
N ASP A 255 -23.37 3.32 8.87
CA ASP A 255 -23.34 2.76 7.51
C ASP A 255 -22.12 3.26 6.69
N ILE A 256 -20.96 3.28 7.35
CA ILE A 256 -19.69 3.55 6.69
C ILE A 256 -19.07 2.25 6.16
N TYR A 257 -18.33 2.38 5.07
CA TYR A 257 -17.51 1.31 4.49
C TYR A 257 -16.12 1.28 5.12
N SER A 258 -15.47 2.44 5.18
CA SER A 258 -14.16 2.60 5.81
C SER A 258 -13.93 4.07 6.14
N PHE A 259 -13.01 4.32 7.06
CA PHE A 259 -12.58 5.67 7.45
C PHE A 259 -11.06 5.76 7.55
N GLY A 260 -10.56 6.99 7.59
CA GLY A 260 -9.17 7.26 7.92
C GLY A 260 -8.99 8.68 8.46
N TYR A 261 -7.77 8.96 8.91
CA TYR A 261 -7.36 10.23 9.48
C TYR A 261 -5.99 10.61 8.94
N ILE A 262 -5.85 11.82 8.37
CA ILE A 262 -4.59 12.33 7.82
C ILE A 262 -4.53 13.85 7.89
N GLY A 263 -3.39 14.41 8.29
CA GLY A 263 -3.24 15.85 8.52
C GLY A 263 -4.26 16.33 9.56
N ALA A 264 -5.14 17.26 9.16
CA ALA A 264 -6.28 17.70 9.99
C ALA A 264 -7.61 17.02 9.65
N PHE A 265 -7.63 16.12 8.66
CA PHE A 265 -8.86 15.62 8.04
C PHE A 265 -9.22 14.21 8.52
N LEU A 266 -10.41 14.08 9.12
CA LEU A 266 -11.11 12.82 9.28
C LEU A 266 -11.98 12.58 8.04
N PHE A 267 -11.92 11.39 7.46
CA PHE A 267 -12.72 11.08 6.28
C PHE A 267 -13.30 9.67 6.36
N PHE A 268 -14.42 9.46 5.69
CA PHE A 268 -15.02 8.14 5.54
C PHE A 268 -15.73 8.00 4.20
N SER A 269 -16.01 6.76 3.83
CA SER A 269 -16.76 6.40 2.63
C SER A 269 -18.07 5.73 2.99
N VAL A 270 -19.14 6.05 2.27
CA VAL A 270 -20.49 5.48 2.44
C VAL A 270 -20.92 4.80 1.14
N MET A 271 -21.64 3.69 1.26
CA MET A 271 -22.39 3.10 0.16
C MET A 271 -23.87 3.43 0.35
N GLU A 272 -24.45 4.27 -0.51
CA GLU A 272 -25.88 4.62 -0.40
C GLU A 272 -26.80 3.42 -0.68
N ASP A 273 -26.37 2.45 -1.49
CA ASP A 273 -27.00 1.15 -1.72
C ASP A 273 -25.96 0.12 -2.22
N SER A 274 -26.24 -1.18 -2.12
CA SER A 274 -25.38 -2.29 -2.60
C SER A 274 -24.95 -2.26 -4.08
N ARG A 275 -25.51 -1.36 -4.89
CA ARG A 275 -25.18 -1.13 -6.30
C ARG A 275 -24.82 0.33 -6.60
N SER A 276 -24.93 1.21 -5.62
CA SER A 276 -24.63 2.62 -5.77
C SER A 276 -23.13 2.85 -5.64
N PRO A 277 -22.59 3.86 -6.32
CA PRO A 277 -21.18 4.19 -6.20
C PRO A 277 -20.88 4.74 -4.80
N ARG A 278 -19.65 4.50 -4.33
CA ARG A 278 -19.15 5.02 -3.06
C ARG A 278 -18.97 6.53 -3.13
N VAL A 279 -19.29 7.19 -2.03
CA VAL A 279 -19.16 8.63 -1.84
C VAL A 279 -18.29 8.91 -0.62
N MET A 280 -17.47 9.95 -0.70
CA MET A 280 -16.55 10.35 0.37
C MET A 280 -17.11 11.53 1.17
N TYR A 281 -16.92 11.48 2.48
CA TYR A 281 -17.19 12.57 3.41
C TYR A 281 -15.92 12.96 4.15
N PHE A 282 -15.76 14.26 4.41
CA PHE A 282 -14.62 14.82 5.10
C PHE A 282 -15.07 15.73 6.25
N SER A 283 -14.24 15.78 7.28
CA SER A 283 -14.35 16.68 8.43
C SER A 283 -12.97 17.23 8.77
N SER A 284 -12.88 18.55 8.94
CA SER A 284 -11.69 19.26 9.42
C SER A 284 -11.79 19.63 10.91
N ASP A 285 -12.90 19.31 11.57
CA ASP A 285 -13.19 19.60 12.98
C ASP A 285 -13.26 18.33 13.84
N GLN A 286 -12.53 17.28 13.42
CA GLN A 286 -12.43 16.01 14.14
C GLN A 286 -13.76 15.24 14.28
N GLY A 287 -14.68 15.46 13.34
CA GLY A 287 -15.93 14.72 13.22
C GLY A 287 -17.12 15.35 13.92
N ASP A 288 -17.06 16.65 14.22
CA ASP A 288 -18.22 17.40 14.71
C ASP A 288 -19.16 17.78 13.55
N THR A 289 -18.60 18.11 12.39
CA THR A 289 -19.34 18.34 11.14
C THR A 289 -18.70 17.61 9.97
N PHE A 290 -19.55 17.11 9.06
CA PHE A 290 -19.11 16.45 7.83
C PHE A 290 -19.66 17.12 6.61
N SER A 291 -18.88 17.03 5.54
CA SER A 291 -19.29 17.48 4.22
C SER A 291 -18.98 16.42 3.18
N GLN A 292 -19.97 16.17 2.32
CA GLN A 292 -19.79 15.32 1.16
C GLN A 292 -18.78 15.97 0.21
N ALA A 293 -17.76 15.21 -0.19
CA ALA A 293 -16.81 15.67 -1.19
C ALA A 293 -17.45 15.69 -2.58
N LEU A 294 -17.20 16.77 -3.33
CA LEU A 294 -17.56 16.85 -4.74
C LEU A 294 -16.51 16.14 -5.59
N LEU A 295 -16.58 14.83 -5.60
CA LEU A 295 -15.74 13.95 -6.41
C LEU A 295 -16.59 13.09 -7.34
N PRO A 296 -16.04 12.61 -8.47
CA PRO A 296 -16.67 11.54 -9.23
C PRO A 296 -16.90 10.34 -8.31
N SER A 297 -18.12 9.82 -8.32
CA SER A 297 -18.50 8.64 -7.54
C SER A 297 -17.79 7.40 -8.07
N ALA A 298 -17.27 6.54 -7.21
CA ALA A 298 -16.50 5.35 -7.59
C ALA A 298 -17.32 4.07 -7.45
N SER A 299 -17.30 3.17 -8.43
CA SER A 299 -17.93 1.85 -8.30
C SER A 299 -17.23 0.99 -7.24
N THR A 300 -17.76 -0.20 -6.97
CA THR A 300 -17.14 -1.20 -6.08
C THR A 300 -15.79 -1.72 -6.60
N GLU A 301 -15.57 -1.67 -7.92
CA GLU A 301 -14.32 -2.11 -8.57
C GLU A 301 -13.23 -1.03 -8.56
N GLN A 302 -13.63 0.24 -8.50
CA GLN A 302 -12.73 1.38 -8.41
C GLN A 302 -12.23 1.59 -6.96
N PHE A 303 -11.40 2.59 -6.70
CA PHE A 303 -11.03 3.00 -5.35
C PHE A 303 -10.68 4.49 -5.26
N TYR A 304 -10.74 5.01 -4.03
CA TYR A 304 -10.13 6.28 -3.66
C TYR A 304 -8.82 5.99 -2.92
N SER A 305 -7.79 6.78 -3.18
CA SER A 305 -6.54 6.73 -2.43
C SER A 305 -6.08 8.13 -2.06
N ILE A 306 -5.86 8.38 -0.77
CA ILE A 306 -5.25 9.63 -0.34
C ILE A 306 -3.74 9.50 -0.49
N LEU A 307 -3.15 10.38 -1.29
CA LEU A 307 -1.74 10.33 -1.66
C LEU A 307 -0.87 11.12 -0.67
N ASP A 308 -1.35 12.28 -0.22
CA ASP A 308 -0.70 13.14 0.77
C ASP A 308 -1.76 14.08 1.38
N GLY A 309 -1.49 14.61 2.55
CA GLY A 309 -2.39 15.52 3.26
C GLY A 309 -1.70 16.24 4.41
N ASP A 310 -2.01 17.52 4.56
CA ASP A 310 -1.57 18.34 5.69
C ASP A 310 -2.73 19.10 6.34
N GLU A 311 -2.46 20.20 7.04
CA GLU A 311 -3.49 21.04 7.66
C GLU A 311 -4.27 21.88 6.64
N ASP A 312 -3.73 22.07 5.43
CA ASP A 312 -4.27 23.00 4.44
C ASP A 312 -5.02 22.29 3.30
N MET A 313 -4.61 21.08 2.88
CA MET A 313 -5.24 20.38 1.76
C MET A 313 -4.89 18.90 1.66
N LEU A 314 -5.61 18.19 0.78
CA LEU A 314 -5.42 16.78 0.45
C LEU A 314 -5.09 16.59 -1.03
N PHE A 315 -4.22 15.62 -1.32
CA PHE A 315 -4.07 14.99 -2.63
C PHE A 315 -4.84 13.68 -2.64
N LEU A 316 -5.78 13.54 -3.57
CA LEU A 316 -6.63 12.37 -3.67
C LEU A 316 -6.61 11.80 -5.09
N HIS A 317 -6.41 10.50 -5.20
CA HIS A 317 -6.54 9.74 -6.42
C HIS A 317 -7.93 9.11 -6.52
N VAL A 318 -8.57 9.27 -7.67
CA VAL A 318 -9.78 8.54 -8.07
C VAL A 318 -9.40 7.60 -9.21
N ASP A 319 -9.57 6.31 -8.97
CA ASP A 319 -9.30 5.27 -9.97
C ASP A 319 -10.22 5.40 -11.18
N ASN A 320 -9.71 5.08 -12.37
CA ASN A 320 -10.49 5.12 -13.61
C ASN A 320 -11.25 3.80 -13.81
N PRO A 321 -12.51 3.80 -14.30
CA PRO A 321 -13.28 2.57 -14.48
C PRO A 321 -12.58 1.53 -15.38
N GLY A 322 -12.59 0.28 -14.94
CA GLY A 322 -11.93 -0.85 -15.60
C GLY A 322 -10.44 -0.98 -15.28
N ASP A 323 -9.82 -2.08 -15.71
CA ASP A 323 -8.41 -2.41 -15.40
C ASP A 323 -7.42 -1.56 -16.21
N THR A 324 -7.37 -0.27 -15.89
CA THR A 324 -6.62 0.73 -16.68
C THR A 324 -5.27 1.10 -16.10
N TYR A 325 -4.99 0.77 -14.83
CA TYR A 325 -3.74 1.07 -14.10
C TYR A 325 -3.39 2.58 -14.04
N PHE A 326 -4.38 3.44 -14.23
CA PHE A 326 -4.25 4.87 -14.03
C PHE A 326 -5.57 5.44 -13.53
N GLY A 327 -5.50 6.62 -12.94
CA GLY A 327 -6.68 7.36 -12.52
C GLY A 327 -6.49 8.87 -12.67
N THR A 328 -7.30 9.63 -11.98
CA THR A 328 -7.20 11.10 -11.94
C THR A 328 -6.89 11.55 -10.53
N MET A 329 -5.88 12.38 -10.39
CA MET A 329 -5.51 13.01 -9.13
C MET A 329 -6.19 14.37 -8.98
N TYR A 330 -6.65 14.63 -7.78
CA TYR A 330 -7.35 15.84 -7.37
C TYR A 330 -6.65 16.48 -6.17
N THR A 331 -6.78 17.80 -6.06
CA THR A 331 -6.36 18.59 -4.91
C THR A 331 -7.58 19.21 -4.24
N SER A 332 -7.67 19.15 -2.91
CA SER A 332 -8.81 19.71 -2.18
C SER A 332 -8.69 21.22 -1.94
N ASP A 333 -9.80 21.84 -1.55
CA ASP A 333 -9.80 23.08 -0.77
C ASP A 333 -9.40 22.81 0.70
N ASP A 334 -9.32 23.88 1.48
CA ASP A 334 -8.98 23.89 2.91
C ASP A 334 -10.02 23.22 3.81
N ARG A 335 -11.18 22.90 3.27
CA ARG A 335 -12.27 22.20 3.97
C ARG A 335 -12.38 20.73 3.57
N GLY A 336 -11.65 20.28 2.55
CA GLY A 336 -11.78 18.92 2.03
C GLY A 336 -13.12 18.66 1.32
N ILE A 337 -13.79 19.70 0.83
CA ILE A 337 -15.13 19.60 0.21
C ILE A 337 -15.02 19.69 -1.31
N LEU A 338 -14.34 20.74 -1.79
CA LEU A 338 -14.16 20.96 -3.22
C LEU A 338 -12.86 20.33 -3.67
N PHE A 339 -12.92 19.53 -4.72
CA PHE A 339 -11.76 18.89 -5.31
C PHE A 339 -11.57 19.36 -6.75
N PHE A 340 -10.34 19.74 -7.07
CA PHE A 340 -9.94 20.23 -8.38
C PHE A 340 -9.04 19.21 -9.05
N LYS A 341 -9.35 18.89 -10.31
CA LYS A 341 -8.53 17.98 -11.12
C LYS A 341 -7.12 18.57 -11.26
N SER A 342 -6.12 17.84 -10.77
CA SER A 342 -4.72 18.23 -10.77
C SER A 342 -3.91 17.52 -11.86
N LEU A 343 -4.04 16.19 -11.98
CA LEU A 343 -3.32 15.41 -12.98
C LEU A 343 -4.18 14.26 -13.50
N GLU A 344 -4.32 14.17 -14.82
CA GLU A 344 -4.98 13.06 -15.50
C GLU A 344 -3.99 11.91 -15.79
N ARG A 345 -4.54 10.70 -15.88
CA ARG A 345 -3.79 9.47 -16.21
C ARG A 345 -2.62 9.23 -15.27
N HIS A 346 -2.79 9.61 -14.00
CA HIS A 346 -1.85 9.36 -12.92
C HIS A 346 -1.66 7.85 -12.75
N LEU A 347 -0.42 7.38 -12.83
CA LEU A 347 -0.10 5.96 -12.76
C LEU A 347 -0.39 5.43 -11.36
N PHE A 348 -1.12 4.33 -11.30
CA PHE A 348 -1.39 3.59 -10.07
C PHE A 348 -1.27 2.11 -10.40
N ASP A 349 -0.26 1.45 -9.86
CA ASP A 349 0.07 0.09 -10.27
C ASP A 349 -0.99 -0.94 -9.79
N GLY A 350 -0.96 -2.15 -10.36
CA GLY A 350 -1.89 -3.22 -10.00
C GLY A 350 -1.79 -3.71 -8.55
N HIS A 351 -0.75 -3.31 -7.82
CA HIS A 351 -0.58 -3.60 -6.39
C HIS A 351 -1.11 -2.48 -5.50
N ARG A 352 -1.86 -1.54 -6.10
CA ARG A 352 -2.40 -0.36 -5.43
C ARG A 352 -1.31 0.54 -4.83
N ARG A 353 -0.16 0.66 -5.49
CA ARG A 353 0.88 1.63 -5.15
C ARG A 353 1.02 2.71 -6.22
N SER A 354 1.45 3.89 -5.77
CA SER A 354 1.68 5.04 -6.63
C SER A 354 3.13 5.48 -6.55
N ASP A 355 3.63 6.04 -7.66
CA ASP A 355 4.93 6.72 -7.73
C ASP A 355 4.87 8.17 -7.18
N PHE A 356 3.72 8.60 -6.67
CA PHE A 356 3.53 9.91 -6.07
C PHE A 356 4.46 10.11 -4.88
N THR A 357 5.32 11.12 -4.96
CA THR A 357 6.38 11.41 -3.99
C THR A 357 6.39 12.91 -3.65
N ASN A 358 6.28 13.22 -2.35
CA ASN A 358 6.49 14.57 -1.84
C ASN A 358 7.99 14.84 -1.71
N ILE A 359 8.48 15.90 -2.38
CA ILE A 359 9.89 16.30 -2.31
C ILE A 359 10.06 17.23 -1.10
N THR A 360 10.29 16.62 0.06
CA THR A 360 10.31 17.29 1.38
C THR A 360 11.43 18.32 1.53
N SER A 361 12.47 18.28 0.69
CA SER A 361 13.59 19.23 0.71
C SER A 361 13.25 20.59 0.09
N LEU A 362 12.10 20.75 -0.57
CA LEU A 362 11.65 22.03 -1.10
C LEU A 362 10.13 22.19 -1.09
N ARG A 363 9.63 23.32 -0.58
CA ARG A 363 8.20 23.56 -0.39
C ARG A 363 7.41 23.50 -1.69
N GLY A 364 6.34 22.70 -1.69
CA GLY A 364 5.36 22.66 -2.77
C GLY A 364 5.79 21.83 -3.99
N VAL A 365 6.87 21.06 -3.85
CA VAL A 365 7.39 20.19 -4.90
C VAL A 365 6.88 18.76 -4.76
N TYR A 366 6.32 18.23 -5.84
CA TYR A 366 5.79 16.87 -5.91
C TYR A 366 6.21 16.21 -7.22
N LEU A 367 6.55 14.93 -7.16
CA LEU A 367 6.98 14.12 -8.30
C LEU A 367 6.02 12.93 -8.44
N THR A 368 5.63 12.58 -9.65
CA THR A 368 4.88 11.34 -9.91
C THR A 368 5.06 10.87 -11.35
N ASN A 369 4.54 9.68 -11.66
CA ASN A 369 4.48 9.13 -13.00
C ASN A 369 3.03 9.12 -13.52
N LYS A 370 2.88 9.33 -14.83
CA LYS A 370 1.61 9.19 -15.56
C LYS A 370 1.76 8.22 -16.73
N LEU A 371 0.66 7.58 -17.10
CA LEU A 371 0.59 6.73 -18.29
C LEU A 371 0.04 7.56 -19.45
N ASP A 372 0.85 7.91 -20.45
CA ASP A 372 0.38 8.66 -21.62
C ASP A 372 -0.53 7.79 -22.53
N GLU A 373 -1.22 8.41 -23.48
CA GLU A 373 -2.12 7.71 -24.43
C GLU A 373 -1.40 6.73 -25.34
N ASP A 374 -0.10 6.95 -25.59
CA ASP A 374 0.78 6.06 -26.35
C ASP A 374 1.27 4.85 -25.53
N GLY A 375 0.80 4.70 -24.29
CA GLY A 375 1.18 3.62 -23.38
C GLY A 375 2.55 3.82 -22.70
N ARG A 376 3.19 4.98 -22.89
CA ARG A 376 4.48 5.28 -22.24
C ARG A 376 4.27 5.84 -20.84
N ILE A 377 5.08 5.36 -19.90
CA ILE A 377 5.15 5.95 -18.56
C ILE A 377 6.07 7.16 -18.60
N ARG A 378 5.58 8.33 -18.19
CA ARG A 378 6.35 9.57 -18.11
C ARG A 378 6.29 10.20 -16.73
N SER A 379 7.43 10.71 -16.29
CA SER A 379 7.59 11.41 -15.03
C SER A 379 7.23 12.88 -15.19
N VAL A 380 6.48 13.38 -14.22
CA VAL A 380 6.07 14.77 -14.13
C VAL A 380 6.33 15.30 -12.73
N ILE A 381 6.71 16.58 -12.66
CA ILE A 381 7.01 17.29 -11.43
C ILE A 381 6.14 18.55 -11.36
N SER A 382 5.63 18.85 -10.17
CA SER A 382 4.95 20.09 -9.84
C SER A 382 5.79 20.86 -8.84
N PHE A 383 5.84 22.19 -8.98
CA PHE A 383 6.53 23.09 -8.04
C PHE A 383 5.54 23.99 -7.28
N ASN A 384 4.25 23.79 -7.47
CA ASN A 384 3.19 24.62 -6.92
C ASN A 384 2.03 23.76 -6.38
N ARG A 385 2.36 22.68 -5.65
CA ARG A 385 1.38 21.77 -5.00
C ARG A 385 0.35 21.20 -5.97
N GLY A 386 0.79 20.69 -7.11
CA GLY A 386 -0.08 20.05 -8.08
C GLY A 386 -0.96 21.02 -8.88
N GLY A 387 -0.75 22.34 -8.76
CA GLY A 387 -1.46 23.31 -9.59
C GLY A 387 -1.08 23.20 -11.08
N MET A 388 0.20 22.93 -11.36
CA MET A 388 0.70 22.62 -12.70
C MET A 388 1.75 21.51 -12.62
N TRP A 389 1.75 20.65 -13.65
CA TRP A 389 2.67 19.55 -13.81
C TRP A 389 3.47 19.71 -15.10
N GLN A 390 4.77 19.48 -15.04
CA GLN A 390 5.66 19.54 -16.20
C GLN A 390 6.62 18.36 -16.25
N GLN A 391 7.14 18.04 -17.43
CA GLN A 391 8.16 17.01 -17.59
C GLN A 391 9.49 17.47 -16.98
N LEU A 392 10.29 16.53 -16.50
CA LEU A 392 11.62 16.83 -15.99
C LEU A 392 12.59 17.06 -17.15
N ASN A 393 13.41 18.10 -17.04
CA ASN A 393 14.41 18.41 -18.05
C ASN A 393 15.51 17.35 -18.08
N LYS A 394 16.02 17.06 -19.29
CA LYS A 394 17.24 16.25 -19.45
C LYS A 394 18.41 16.94 -18.73
N PRO A 395 19.21 16.21 -17.93
CA PRO A 395 20.48 16.71 -17.41
C PRO A 395 21.42 17.16 -18.54
N GLU A 396 22.13 18.27 -18.33
CA GLU A 396 23.09 18.77 -19.33
C GLU A 396 24.22 17.76 -19.61
N ASN A 397 24.65 17.03 -18.58
CA ASN A 397 25.79 16.13 -18.64
C ASN A 397 25.48 14.71 -19.16
N VAL A 398 24.24 14.44 -19.57
CA VAL A 398 23.79 13.09 -19.99
C VAL A 398 23.17 13.14 -21.37
N ASP A 399 23.70 12.42 -22.34
CA ASP A 399 23.17 12.44 -23.71
C ASP A 399 21.87 11.61 -23.86
N CYS A 400 21.01 12.00 -24.81
CA CYS A 400 19.91 11.13 -25.23
C CYS A 400 20.48 9.95 -26.01
N GLU A 401 19.86 8.77 -25.92
CA GLU A 401 20.20 7.67 -26.82
C GLU A 401 19.99 8.06 -28.30
N ASP A 402 20.84 7.53 -29.19
CA ASP A 402 21.00 7.92 -30.60
C ASP A 402 19.70 7.96 -31.45
N LYS A 403 18.61 7.35 -30.98
CA LYS A 403 17.32 7.26 -31.68
C LYS A 403 16.35 8.40 -31.33
N THR A 404 16.63 9.22 -30.32
CA THR A 404 15.63 10.15 -29.74
C THR A 404 16.11 11.60 -29.79
N ARG A 405 15.54 12.42 -30.68
CA ARG A 405 15.89 13.86 -30.81
C ARG A 405 15.38 14.74 -29.66
N LYS A 406 14.40 14.28 -28.88
CA LYS A 406 13.86 14.96 -27.69
C LYS A 406 13.63 13.91 -26.60
N CYS A 407 14.47 13.94 -25.56
CA CYS A 407 14.34 13.06 -24.40
C CYS A 407 14.26 13.87 -23.11
N ASN A 408 13.71 13.26 -22.07
CA ASN A 408 13.52 13.83 -20.75
C ASN A 408 14.10 12.89 -19.68
N LEU A 409 14.23 13.41 -18.46
CA LEU A 409 14.54 12.56 -17.30
C LEU A 409 13.25 11.90 -16.81
N HIS A 410 13.32 10.60 -16.56
CA HIS A 410 12.26 9.80 -15.96
C HIS A 410 12.77 9.20 -14.66
N ILE A 411 12.00 9.33 -13.59
CA ILE A 411 12.38 8.88 -12.24
C ILE A 411 11.64 7.58 -11.92
N HIS A 412 12.41 6.61 -11.45
CA HIS A 412 11.89 5.33 -10.99
C HIS A 412 11.30 5.47 -9.58
N GLY A 413 10.01 5.18 -9.46
CA GLY A 413 9.27 5.14 -8.20
C GLY A 413 8.95 3.71 -7.75
N GLU A 414 7.84 3.58 -7.03
CA GLU A 414 7.33 2.31 -6.52
C GLU A 414 7.04 1.26 -7.59
N HIS A 415 6.48 1.67 -8.73
CA HIS A 415 6.25 0.79 -9.87
C HIS A 415 7.54 0.07 -10.28
N SER A 416 8.66 0.80 -10.32
CA SER A 416 9.96 0.24 -10.69
C SER A 416 10.60 -0.58 -9.56
N ARG A 417 10.40 -0.18 -8.30
CA ARG A 417 10.89 -0.91 -7.12
C ARG A 417 10.19 -2.26 -6.97
N ASN A 418 8.86 -2.29 -7.12
CA ASN A 418 8.06 -3.53 -7.12
C ASN A 418 8.51 -4.50 -8.23
N ASN A 419 8.87 -3.96 -9.40
CA ASN A 419 9.43 -4.73 -10.51
C ASN A 419 10.94 -5.03 -10.36
N ARG A 420 11.52 -4.77 -9.19
CA ARG A 420 12.94 -4.99 -8.83
C ARG A 420 13.95 -4.27 -9.74
N ILE A 421 13.55 -3.22 -10.45
CA ILE A 421 14.41 -2.45 -11.37
C ILE A 421 15.37 -1.57 -10.57
N VAL A 422 14.87 -0.97 -9.49
CA VAL A 422 15.64 -0.09 -8.59
C VAL A 422 15.54 -0.58 -7.15
N PRO A 423 16.61 -0.41 -6.35
CA PRO A 423 16.60 -0.79 -4.93
C PRO A 423 15.91 0.25 -4.03
N MET A 424 15.88 1.52 -4.45
CA MET A 424 15.36 2.64 -3.67
C MET A 424 14.58 3.62 -4.56
N VAL A 425 13.54 4.23 -3.98
CA VAL A 425 12.80 5.36 -4.55
C VAL A 425 13.52 6.68 -4.26
N ALA A 426 13.03 7.79 -4.80
CA ALA A 426 13.61 9.11 -4.57
C ALA A 426 13.70 9.46 -3.07
N LEU A 427 14.85 9.98 -2.65
CA LEU A 427 15.15 10.42 -1.30
C LEU A 427 15.34 11.93 -1.26
N SER A 428 14.63 12.58 -0.35
CA SER A 428 14.77 14.00 -0.02
C SER A 428 14.49 14.20 1.46
N GLU A 429 15.16 15.17 2.07
CA GLU A 429 15.07 15.44 3.51
C GLU A 429 14.88 16.95 3.75
N PRO A 430 13.99 17.38 4.67
CA PRO A 430 13.69 18.80 4.88
C PRO A 430 14.89 19.60 5.39
N THR A 431 15.85 18.95 6.05
CA THR A 431 17.11 19.55 6.50
C THR A 431 18.12 19.77 5.37
N ALA A 432 18.05 18.98 4.30
CA ALA A 432 18.95 19.03 3.15
C ALA A 432 18.30 19.82 2.01
N VAL A 433 18.14 21.13 2.23
CA VAL A 433 17.33 22.02 1.38
C VAL A 433 17.67 21.91 -0.11
N GLY A 434 16.67 21.61 -0.93
CA GLY A 434 16.78 21.47 -2.38
C GLY A 434 17.43 20.17 -2.85
N LEU A 435 17.97 19.34 -1.96
CA LEU A 435 18.63 18.10 -2.36
C LEU A 435 17.60 16.99 -2.64
N VAL A 436 17.74 16.34 -3.78
CA VAL A 436 16.96 15.15 -4.16
C VAL A 436 17.89 14.13 -4.81
N ILE A 437 17.86 12.89 -4.36
CA ILE A 437 18.61 11.78 -4.95
C ILE A 437 17.60 10.76 -5.47
N ALA A 438 17.72 10.33 -6.72
CA ALA A 438 16.79 9.39 -7.30
C ALA A 438 17.43 8.51 -8.37
N HIS A 439 16.89 7.31 -8.53
CA HIS A 439 17.19 6.50 -9.71
C HIS A 439 16.38 7.02 -10.90
N GLY A 440 17.03 7.11 -12.06
CA GLY A 440 16.38 7.63 -13.26
C GLY A 440 16.89 6.99 -14.55
N THR A 441 16.17 7.30 -15.62
CA THR A 441 16.50 6.97 -17.00
C THR A 441 16.28 8.21 -17.86
N VAL A 442 17.19 8.50 -18.78
CA VAL A 442 17.05 9.60 -19.75
C VAL A 442 16.58 9.01 -21.08
N GLY A 443 15.37 9.38 -21.52
CA GLY A 443 14.73 8.72 -22.65
C GLY A 443 13.40 9.36 -23.06
N ASP A 444 12.61 8.62 -23.85
CA ASP A 444 11.24 9.00 -24.22
C ASP A 444 10.19 8.54 -23.20
N SER A 445 10.56 7.60 -22.32
CA SER A 445 9.74 7.01 -21.27
C SER A 445 10.60 6.42 -20.14
N LEU A 446 9.96 6.03 -19.04
CA LEU A 446 10.60 5.32 -17.94
C LEU A 446 11.23 3.97 -18.38
N SER A 447 10.66 3.34 -19.40
CA SER A 447 11.08 2.02 -19.90
C SER A 447 12.17 2.09 -20.96
N SER A 448 12.74 3.26 -21.25
CA SER A 448 13.78 3.41 -22.28
C SER A 448 15.06 2.65 -21.94
N SER A 449 15.34 2.39 -20.67
CA SER A 449 16.49 1.61 -20.19
C SER A 449 16.07 0.62 -19.10
N GLN A 450 16.70 -0.55 -19.09
CA GLN A 450 16.60 -1.51 -17.98
C GLN A 450 17.72 -1.32 -16.94
N HIS A 451 18.61 -0.35 -17.16
CA HIS A 451 19.76 -0.04 -16.32
C HIS A 451 19.65 1.40 -15.83
N PRO A 452 18.95 1.63 -14.70
CA PRO A 452 18.81 2.96 -14.14
C PRO A 452 20.13 3.44 -13.55
N ASP A 453 20.40 4.74 -13.74
CA ASP A 453 21.51 5.44 -13.11
C ASP A 453 20.99 6.31 -11.95
N VAL A 454 21.89 6.86 -11.12
CA VAL A 454 21.53 7.76 -10.02
C VAL A 454 21.72 9.21 -10.45
N PHE A 455 20.71 10.03 -10.16
CA PHE A 455 20.66 11.45 -10.45
C PHE A 455 20.49 12.25 -9.16
N VAL A 456 21.11 13.42 -9.11
CA VAL A 456 20.95 14.37 -8.00
C VAL A 456 20.45 15.70 -8.52
N SER A 457 19.48 16.27 -7.81
CA SER A 457 19.09 17.67 -7.92
C SER A 457 19.53 18.41 -6.67
N SER A 458 20.01 19.64 -6.83
CA SER A 458 20.39 20.53 -5.72
C SER A 458 19.42 21.72 -5.56
N ASP A 459 18.35 21.76 -6.33
CA ASP A 459 17.38 22.86 -6.38
C ASP A 459 15.92 22.39 -6.29
N GLY A 460 15.68 21.18 -5.79
CA GLY A 460 14.35 20.62 -5.58
C GLY A 460 13.73 20.06 -6.86
N GLY A 461 14.53 19.69 -7.84
CA GLY A 461 14.08 18.98 -9.04
C GLY A 461 13.93 19.84 -10.29
N TYR A 462 14.32 21.12 -10.27
CA TYR A 462 14.36 21.97 -11.48
C TYR A 462 15.47 21.52 -12.43
N ASN A 463 16.65 21.28 -11.87
CA ASN A 463 17.82 20.80 -12.60
C ASN A 463 18.35 19.54 -11.95
N TRP A 464 18.79 18.61 -12.81
CA TRP A 464 19.29 17.30 -12.42
C TRP A 464 20.66 17.07 -13.04
N ARG A 465 21.46 16.24 -12.38
CA ARG A 465 22.77 15.80 -12.85
C ARG A 465 22.90 14.29 -12.69
N GLY A 466 23.29 13.59 -13.76
CA GLY A 466 23.67 12.18 -13.65
C GLY A 466 24.96 12.07 -12.83
N THR A 467 24.96 11.25 -11.77
CA THR A 467 26.05 11.26 -10.78
C THR A 467 26.73 9.90 -10.55
N LEU A 468 25.98 8.82 -10.42
CA LEU A 468 26.52 7.46 -10.27
C LEU A 468 25.88 6.55 -11.32
N ARG A 469 26.68 5.63 -11.86
CA ARG A 469 26.19 4.69 -12.87
C ARG A 469 25.72 3.39 -12.24
N GLY A 470 24.57 2.90 -12.67
CA GLY A 470 23.92 1.72 -12.14
C GLY A 470 23.21 1.97 -10.80
N PRO A 471 22.43 0.98 -10.33
CA PRO A 471 21.65 1.10 -9.12
C PRO A 471 22.53 1.15 -7.86
N HIS A 472 22.15 1.99 -6.91
CA HIS A 472 22.82 2.15 -5.62
C HIS A 472 21.79 2.29 -4.49
N HIS A 473 22.14 1.81 -3.30
CA HIS A 473 21.55 2.35 -2.08
C HIS A 473 22.26 3.65 -1.72
N TYR A 474 21.52 4.66 -1.25
CA TYR A 474 22.08 5.95 -0.85
C TYR A 474 21.42 6.48 0.44
N SER A 475 22.17 7.30 1.17
CA SER A 475 21.68 8.01 2.37
C SER A 475 22.23 9.44 2.40
N ILE A 476 21.45 10.34 3.02
CA ILE A 476 21.80 11.74 3.26
C ILE A 476 22.22 11.89 4.71
N LEU A 477 23.47 12.27 4.93
CA LEU A 477 24.09 12.50 6.23
C LEU A 477 24.43 13.98 6.42
N ASP A 478 24.66 14.37 7.67
CA ASP A 478 24.98 15.73 8.10
C ASP A 478 24.16 16.85 7.39
N SER A 479 22.84 16.68 7.32
CA SER A 479 21.89 17.62 6.69
C SER A 479 22.23 17.97 5.24
N GLY A 480 22.79 17.01 4.48
CA GLY A 480 23.20 17.20 3.08
C GLY A 480 24.69 17.52 2.91
N GLY A 481 25.43 17.71 4.00
CA GLY A 481 26.89 17.89 3.96
C GLY A 481 27.66 16.65 3.53
N LEU A 482 27.06 15.46 3.67
CA LEU A 482 27.66 14.18 3.29
C LEU A 482 26.63 13.26 2.65
N LEU A 483 26.90 12.79 1.43
CA LEU A 483 26.12 11.75 0.77
C LEU A 483 26.93 10.46 0.74
N VAL A 484 26.27 9.34 0.99
CA VAL A 484 26.89 8.01 0.90
C VAL A 484 26.10 7.13 -0.05
N ALA A 485 26.78 6.24 -0.76
CA ALA A 485 26.16 5.30 -1.68
C ALA A 485 26.91 3.97 -1.77
N VAL A 486 26.19 2.86 -1.82
CA VAL A 486 26.72 1.52 -2.05
C VAL A 486 26.11 0.96 -3.32
N GLU A 487 26.96 0.52 -4.24
CA GLU A 487 26.51 -0.06 -5.51
C GLU A 487 25.80 -1.39 -5.28
N THR A 488 24.64 -1.57 -5.91
CA THR A 488 23.82 -2.77 -5.74
C THR A 488 23.93 -3.63 -6.99
N GLN A 489 24.49 -4.82 -6.85
CA GLN A 489 24.54 -5.81 -7.92
C GLN A 489 23.75 -7.04 -7.47
N ARG A 490 22.76 -7.49 -8.26
CA ARG A 490 21.83 -8.57 -7.87
C ARG A 490 22.51 -9.87 -7.45
N GLU A 491 23.71 -10.14 -7.98
CA GLU A 491 24.49 -11.35 -7.70
C GLU A 491 25.93 -11.02 -7.24
N GLY A 492 26.21 -9.74 -6.94
CA GLY A 492 27.55 -9.27 -6.64
C GLY A 492 27.77 -9.05 -5.14
N GLN A 493 28.95 -9.43 -4.66
CA GLN A 493 29.40 -9.03 -3.33
C GLN A 493 29.90 -7.60 -3.33
N VAL A 494 29.68 -6.89 -2.23
CA VAL A 494 30.13 -5.50 -2.05
C VAL A 494 31.28 -5.43 -1.06
N LYS A 495 32.19 -4.49 -1.31
CA LYS A 495 33.25 -4.10 -0.37
C LYS A 495 33.60 -2.61 -0.43
N THR A 496 32.91 -1.86 -1.28
CA THR A 496 33.22 -0.46 -1.58
C THR A 496 32.01 0.41 -1.31
N ILE A 497 32.22 1.49 -0.55
CA ILE A 497 31.26 2.57 -0.37
C ILE A 497 31.77 3.81 -1.13
N LYS A 498 30.84 4.60 -1.66
CA LYS A 498 31.11 5.88 -2.31
C LYS A 498 30.57 6.98 -1.42
N PHE A 499 31.31 8.08 -1.29
CA PHE A 499 30.81 9.26 -0.57
C PHE A 499 31.13 10.57 -1.27
N SER A 500 30.31 11.59 -1.05
CA SER A 500 30.43 12.94 -1.63
C SER A 500 30.16 14.00 -0.56
N THR A 501 30.92 15.09 -0.59
CA THR A 501 30.80 16.25 0.31
C THR A 501 30.40 17.53 -0.43
N ASP A 502 29.92 17.39 -1.67
CA ASP A 502 29.64 18.48 -2.60
C ASP A 502 28.28 18.31 -3.30
N GLU A 503 27.30 17.79 -2.56
CA GLU A 503 25.95 17.47 -3.03
C GLU A 503 25.94 16.52 -4.25
N GLY A 504 26.83 15.53 -4.26
CA GLY A 504 26.88 14.49 -5.29
C GLY A 504 27.48 14.96 -6.60
N GLN A 505 28.32 16.00 -6.63
CA GLN A 505 29.02 16.37 -7.86
C GLN A 505 30.21 15.46 -8.14
N CYS A 506 31.01 15.19 -7.11
CA CYS A 506 32.19 14.32 -7.18
C CYS A 506 32.18 13.30 -6.05
N TRP A 507 32.56 12.07 -6.37
CA TRP A 507 32.54 10.94 -5.43
C TRP A 507 33.95 10.41 -5.16
N ARG A 508 34.16 10.00 -3.91
CA ARG A 508 35.33 9.23 -3.45
C ARG A 508 34.90 7.79 -3.18
N SER A 509 35.76 6.83 -3.49
CA SER A 509 35.51 5.40 -3.24
C SER A 509 36.40 4.90 -2.12
N TYR A 510 35.80 4.24 -1.12
CA TYR A 510 36.49 3.65 0.02
C TYR A 510 36.17 2.15 0.10
N ASN A 511 37.18 1.31 0.23
CA ASN A 511 36.99 -0.12 0.46
C ASN A 511 36.86 -0.35 1.97
N PHE A 512 35.65 -0.64 2.44
CA PHE A 512 35.33 -0.70 3.87
C PHE A 512 35.56 -2.08 4.51
N THR A 513 35.81 -3.11 3.71
CA THR A 513 36.10 -4.46 4.20
C THR A 513 37.04 -5.19 3.25
N GLU A 514 37.88 -6.07 3.80
CA GLU A 514 38.74 -6.96 3.02
C GLU A 514 37.97 -8.16 2.46
N GLN A 515 36.90 -8.57 3.15
CA GLN A 515 36.07 -9.74 2.82
C GLN A 515 34.70 -9.28 2.30
N PRO A 516 34.48 -9.28 0.97
CA PRO A 516 33.21 -8.88 0.38
C PRO A 516 32.05 -9.75 0.88
N PHE A 517 30.86 -9.16 0.97
CA PHE A 517 29.64 -9.86 1.38
C PHE A 517 28.45 -9.48 0.50
N TYR A 518 27.38 -10.27 0.53
CA TYR A 518 26.14 -9.96 -0.19
C TYR A 518 25.40 -8.84 0.53
N PHE A 519 25.19 -7.74 -0.18
CA PHE A 519 24.56 -6.55 0.38
C PHE A 519 23.09 -6.80 0.73
N ALA A 520 22.68 -6.38 1.93
CA ALA A 520 21.28 -6.41 2.36
C ALA A 520 20.69 -5.01 2.56
N GLY A 521 21.46 -4.05 3.09
CA GLY A 521 20.94 -2.72 3.36
C GLY A 521 21.95 -1.70 3.87
N LEU A 522 21.52 -0.44 3.89
CA LEU A 522 22.21 0.67 4.57
C LEU A 522 21.37 1.13 5.75
N ALA A 523 22.01 1.38 6.89
CA ALA A 523 21.38 1.93 8.08
C ALA A 523 22.14 3.18 8.55
N SER A 524 21.39 4.24 8.85
CA SER A 524 21.87 5.45 9.50
C SER A 524 20.83 5.93 10.50
N GLU A 525 21.23 6.77 11.45
CA GLU A 525 20.27 7.42 12.37
C GLU A 525 19.14 8.10 11.56
N PRO A 526 17.86 7.89 11.91
CA PRO A 526 16.74 8.56 11.24
C PRO A 526 16.88 10.09 11.20
N GLY A 527 16.44 10.68 10.09
CA GLY A 527 16.76 12.06 9.75
C GLY A 527 18.12 12.16 9.06
N THR A 528 18.87 13.23 9.33
CA THR A 528 20.12 13.52 8.61
C THR A 528 21.25 14.01 9.51
N LYS A 529 21.14 13.84 10.83
CA LYS A 529 22.14 14.40 11.78
C LYS A 529 23.37 13.51 11.95
N ALA A 530 23.26 12.23 11.59
CA ALA A 530 24.36 11.29 11.68
C ALA A 530 25.52 11.66 10.76
N THR A 531 26.71 11.28 11.21
CA THR A 531 27.96 11.29 10.45
C THR A 531 28.53 9.88 10.30
N SER A 532 27.74 8.87 10.65
CA SER A 532 28.09 7.46 10.52
C SER A 532 27.02 6.72 9.72
N VAL A 533 27.43 5.61 9.10
CA VAL A 533 26.56 4.72 8.33
C VAL A 533 27.00 3.27 8.56
N SER A 534 26.04 2.36 8.70
CA SER A 534 26.27 0.92 8.78
C SER A 534 25.85 0.25 7.48
N VAL A 535 26.75 -0.52 6.88
CA VAL A 535 26.51 -1.36 5.70
C VAL A 535 26.23 -2.78 6.19
N TRP A 536 25.05 -3.29 5.88
CA TRP A 536 24.59 -4.62 6.30
C TRP A 536 24.59 -5.61 5.14
N GLY A 537 24.89 -6.87 5.44
CA GLY A 537 24.84 -7.96 4.50
C GLY A 537 25.18 -9.30 5.14
N PHE A 538 25.45 -10.31 4.31
CA PHE A 538 25.76 -11.65 4.79
C PHE A 538 26.86 -12.34 3.97
N ARG A 539 27.62 -13.21 4.63
CA ARG A 539 28.63 -14.09 4.03
C ARG A 539 28.12 -15.54 4.05
N PRO A 540 28.22 -16.29 2.94
CA PRO A 540 27.93 -17.71 2.96
C PRO A 540 29.05 -18.45 3.71
N GLU A 541 28.69 -19.26 4.70
CA GLU A 541 29.63 -20.13 5.44
C GLU A 541 29.56 -21.58 4.94
N GLU A 542 30.57 -22.39 5.29
CA GLU A 542 30.69 -23.79 4.84
C GLU A 542 29.59 -24.72 5.38
N ASP A 543 28.99 -24.38 6.53
CA ASP A 543 27.90 -25.11 7.17
C ASP A 543 26.52 -24.81 6.53
N GLY A 544 26.47 -23.89 5.58
CA GLY A 544 25.26 -23.47 4.90
C GLY A 544 24.44 -22.40 5.62
N GLN A 545 24.83 -21.96 6.83
CA GLN A 545 24.17 -20.85 7.53
C GLN A 545 24.83 -19.51 7.15
N PRO A 546 24.08 -18.48 6.75
CA PRO A 546 24.67 -17.20 6.41
C PRO A 546 25.12 -16.44 7.67
N MET A 547 26.39 -16.05 7.75
CA MET A 547 26.89 -15.14 8.78
C MET A 547 26.50 -13.71 8.39
N TRP A 548 25.68 -13.04 9.21
CA TRP A 548 25.37 -11.63 9.01
C TRP A 548 26.56 -10.76 9.38
N VAL A 549 26.75 -9.65 8.68
CA VAL A 549 27.85 -8.71 8.90
C VAL A 549 27.33 -7.29 8.84
N ALA A 550 27.72 -6.47 9.81
CA ALA A 550 27.52 -5.04 9.82
C ALA A 550 28.88 -4.33 9.81
N VAL A 551 29.10 -3.43 8.86
CA VAL A 551 30.29 -2.57 8.79
C VAL A 551 29.89 -1.11 8.97
N THR A 552 30.23 -0.54 10.13
CA THR A 552 29.93 0.85 10.48
C THR A 552 31.12 1.75 10.23
N ILE A 553 30.90 2.82 9.48
CA ILE A 553 31.92 3.80 9.07
C ILE A 553 31.60 5.15 9.68
N GLU A 554 32.54 5.76 10.40
CA GLU A 554 32.38 7.10 10.98
C GLU A 554 33.19 8.16 10.20
N PHE A 555 32.48 9.12 9.61
CA PHE A 555 33.09 10.18 8.80
C PHE A 555 33.50 11.42 9.61
N GLN A 556 33.20 11.48 10.91
CA GLN A 556 33.51 12.64 11.76
C GLN A 556 35.01 12.94 11.81
N SER A 557 35.85 11.90 11.88
CA SER A 557 37.31 12.04 11.89
C SER A 557 37.86 12.51 10.54
N LEU A 558 37.17 12.19 9.43
CA LEU A 558 37.51 12.63 8.07
C LEU A 558 37.12 14.10 7.85
N ILE A 559 35.91 14.49 8.26
CA ILE A 559 35.37 15.85 8.14
C ILE A 559 35.42 16.51 9.52
N ASN A 560 36.62 16.75 10.04
CA ASN A 560 36.79 17.17 11.44
C ASN A 560 36.26 18.60 11.74
N ARG A 561 36.37 19.52 10.77
CA ARG A 561 36.02 20.93 10.90
C ARG A 561 34.50 21.15 10.92
N GLU A 562 34.01 21.95 11.86
CA GLU A 562 32.63 22.44 11.88
C GLU A 562 32.47 23.67 10.97
N CYS A 563 31.29 23.81 10.35
CA CYS A 563 31.00 24.92 9.45
C CYS A 563 30.85 26.24 10.20
N ASN A 564 31.36 27.32 9.61
CA ASN A 564 31.16 28.69 10.09
C ASN A 564 30.38 29.52 9.07
N ASP A 565 30.09 30.79 9.36
CA ASP A 565 29.28 31.64 8.49
C ASP A 565 29.84 31.82 7.06
N GLN A 566 31.16 31.72 6.86
CA GLN A 566 31.77 31.83 5.54
C GLN A 566 31.51 30.60 4.66
N ASP A 567 31.15 29.48 5.25
CA ASP A 567 30.82 28.23 4.55
C ASP A 567 29.41 28.24 3.95
N TYR A 568 28.57 29.20 4.32
CA TYR A 568 27.19 29.28 3.83
C TYR A 568 27.01 30.38 2.80
N GLU A 569 26.00 30.19 1.95
CA GLU A 569 25.51 31.16 0.98
C GLU A 569 24.01 31.38 1.12
N GLU A 570 23.53 32.55 0.70
CA GLU A 570 22.10 32.81 0.54
C GLU A 570 21.64 32.27 -0.81
N TRP A 571 20.63 31.40 -0.79
CA TRP A 571 20.06 30.76 -1.96
C TRP A 571 18.55 30.98 -2.03
N MET A 572 18.10 31.58 -3.13
CA MET A 572 16.67 31.84 -3.37
C MET A 572 16.01 30.60 -3.98
N ALA A 573 15.02 30.05 -3.27
CA ALA A 573 14.23 28.92 -3.76
C ALA A 573 13.37 29.32 -4.96
N HIS A 574 13.09 28.35 -5.84
CA HIS A 574 12.24 28.51 -7.03
C HIS A 574 12.66 29.67 -7.95
N SER A 575 13.94 30.03 -7.95
CA SER A 575 14.45 31.11 -8.78
C SER A 575 14.57 30.64 -10.24
N ALA A 576 13.99 31.39 -11.18
CA ALA A 576 14.13 31.18 -12.61
C ALA A 576 14.40 32.51 -13.34
N GLN A 577 15.26 32.45 -14.36
CA GLN A 577 15.69 33.63 -15.10
C GLN A 577 14.52 34.26 -15.87
N GLY A 578 14.44 35.60 -15.87
CA GLY A 578 13.46 36.35 -16.65
C GLY A 578 12.10 36.62 -15.98
N LEU A 579 11.90 36.22 -14.71
CA LEU A 579 10.61 36.39 -14.00
C LEU A 579 10.44 37.72 -13.24
N GLY A 580 11.46 38.59 -13.21
CA GLY A 580 11.40 39.90 -12.53
C GLY A 580 10.88 39.79 -11.09
N ASP A 581 9.81 40.53 -10.78
CA ASP A 581 9.19 40.56 -9.44
C ASP A 581 8.52 39.24 -9.05
N LYS A 582 8.16 38.37 -10.00
CA LYS A 582 7.60 37.03 -9.73
C LYS A 582 8.68 35.99 -9.37
N ASN A 583 9.96 36.34 -9.52
CA ASN A 583 11.04 35.38 -9.28
C ASN A 583 11.02 34.84 -7.85
N GLY A 584 11.12 33.51 -7.71
CA GLY A 584 11.10 32.80 -6.44
C GLY A 584 9.75 32.80 -5.71
N CYS A 585 8.68 33.32 -6.32
CA CYS A 585 7.37 33.37 -5.69
C CYS A 585 6.58 32.07 -5.92
N VAL A 586 6.44 31.26 -4.87
CA VAL A 586 5.64 30.03 -4.89
C VAL A 586 4.70 30.04 -3.69
N LEU A 587 3.42 29.77 -3.94
CA LEU A 587 2.36 29.82 -2.92
C LEU A 587 2.38 31.16 -2.15
N GLY A 588 2.60 32.25 -2.88
CA GLY A 588 2.55 33.61 -2.36
C GLY A 588 3.70 34.06 -1.47
N VAL A 589 4.80 33.29 -1.39
CA VAL A 589 6.00 33.71 -0.65
C VAL A 589 7.27 33.46 -1.46
N LYS A 590 8.29 34.25 -1.17
CA LYS A 590 9.68 33.97 -1.55
C LYS A 590 10.42 33.46 -0.33
N GLU A 591 11.26 32.45 -0.53
CA GLU A 591 12.10 31.89 0.53
C GLU A 591 13.57 31.99 0.13
N ILE A 592 14.37 32.60 1.00
CA ILE A 592 15.83 32.69 0.85
C ILE A 592 16.44 31.86 1.97
N TYR A 593 17.07 30.76 1.61
CA TYR A 593 17.70 29.82 2.53
C TYR A 593 19.18 30.16 2.73
N ARG A 594 19.69 29.91 3.93
CA ARG A 594 21.13 29.84 4.19
C ARG A 594 21.57 28.39 3.96
N ARG A 595 22.32 28.13 2.89
CA ARG A 595 22.73 26.78 2.47
C ARG A 595 24.25 26.62 2.50
N LEU A 596 24.72 25.40 2.76
CA LEU A 596 26.14 25.07 2.73
C LEU A 596 26.67 25.20 1.29
N LYS A 597 27.80 25.88 1.11
CA LYS A 597 28.47 25.99 -0.18
C LYS A 597 29.03 24.64 -0.60
N LYS A 598 28.87 24.30 -1.88
CA LYS A 598 29.32 23.01 -2.43
C LYS A 598 30.84 22.76 -2.29
N GLN A 599 31.63 23.82 -2.29
CA GLN A 599 33.09 23.78 -2.10
C GLN A 599 33.53 23.76 -0.64
N SER A 600 32.63 24.00 0.31
CA SER A 600 32.94 24.04 1.73
C SER A 600 32.85 22.64 2.33
N VAL A 601 34.02 22.03 2.59
CA VAL A 601 34.10 20.75 3.29
C VAL A 601 34.16 21.02 4.80
N CYS A 602 33.04 20.82 5.48
CA CYS A 602 32.87 20.92 6.94
C CYS A 602 31.57 20.22 7.36
N ARG A 603 31.43 19.98 8.67
CA ARG A 603 30.20 19.43 9.26
C ARG A 603 29.23 20.54 9.63
N ASN A 604 27.97 20.42 9.20
CA ASN A 604 26.86 21.23 9.70
C ASN A 604 26.65 21.01 11.21
N GLY A 605 26.78 19.76 11.65
CA GLY A 605 26.67 19.37 13.05
C GLY A 605 25.24 19.09 13.50
N ARG A 606 25.11 18.39 14.64
CA ARG A 606 23.82 17.85 15.12
C ARG A 606 22.79 18.91 15.52
N ASN A 607 23.26 20.13 15.82
CA ASN A 607 22.43 21.28 16.18
C ASN A 607 22.07 22.17 14.98
N TYR A 608 22.46 21.77 13.76
CA TYR A 608 22.08 22.49 12.56
C TYR A 608 20.56 22.58 12.43
N MET A 609 20.10 23.79 12.12
CA MET A 609 18.70 24.08 11.83
C MET A 609 18.65 24.89 10.54
N VAL A 610 17.68 24.55 9.70
CA VAL A 610 17.47 25.26 8.44
C VAL A 610 17.07 26.70 8.75
N SER A 611 17.93 27.65 8.36
CA SER A 611 17.66 29.08 8.47
C SER A 611 17.15 29.61 7.14
N LYS A 612 16.00 30.29 7.17
CA LYS A 612 15.41 30.93 5.99
C LYS A 612 14.77 32.28 6.31
N LYS A 613 14.80 33.19 5.34
CA LYS A 613 14.05 34.44 5.33
C LYS A 613 12.85 34.28 4.41
N GLN A 614 11.67 34.67 4.87
CA GLN A 614 10.45 34.65 4.06
C GLN A 614 9.98 36.08 3.78
N SER A 615 9.57 36.34 2.54
CA SER A 615 8.93 37.61 2.16
C SER A 615 7.65 37.33 1.37
N PRO A 616 6.51 37.96 1.71
CA PRO A 616 5.26 37.77 0.99
C PRO A 616 5.34 38.35 -0.43
N CYS A 617 4.62 37.74 -1.36
CA CYS A 617 4.41 38.27 -2.70
C CYS A 617 3.08 38.99 -2.84
N LEU A 618 2.96 39.84 -3.85
CA LEU A 618 1.68 40.33 -4.34
C LEU A 618 0.90 39.18 -4.98
N CYS A 619 -0.40 39.09 -4.71
CA CYS A 619 -1.25 38.07 -5.33
C CYS A 619 -1.41 38.34 -6.82
N THR A 620 -1.41 37.25 -7.60
CA THR A 620 -1.71 37.22 -9.03
C THR A 620 -2.90 36.30 -9.28
N ARG A 621 -3.41 36.22 -10.51
CA ARG A 621 -4.48 35.26 -10.85
C ARG A 621 -4.04 33.80 -10.70
N GLU A 622 -2.75 33.51 -10.81
CA GLU A 622 -2.19 32.16 -10.68
C GLU A 622 -2.29 31.63 -9.25
N ASP A 623 -2.36 32.54 -8.26
CA ASP A 623 -2.53 32.24 -6.83
C ASP A 623 -3.97 31.84 -6.44
N TYR A 624 -4.89 31.79 -7.40
CA TYR A 624 -6.30 31.42 -7.20
C TYR A 624 -6.75 30.30 -8.15
N LEU A 625 -7.28 29.21 -7.62
CA LEU A 625 -7.98 28.17 -8.37
C LEU A 625 -9.31 28.71 -8.93
N CYS A 626 -9.82 28.13 -10.02
CA CYS A 626 -11.19 28.40 -10.43
C CYS A 626 -12.14 27.68 -9.51
N ASP A 627 -13.12 28.41 -9.00
CA ASP A 627 -14.12 27.84 -8.10
C ASP A 627 -15.13 26.97 -8.87
N TYR A 628 -16.02 26.29 -8.15
CA TYR A 628 -17.02 25.40 -8.72
C TYR A 628 -17.85 26.06 -9.84
N GLY A 629 -18.00 25.35 -10.97
CA GLY A 629 -18.71 25.85 -12.15
C GLY A 629 -17.89 26.80 -13.05
N PHE A 630 -16.62 27.04 -12.71
CA PHE A 630 -15.68 27.83 -13.52
C PHE A 630 -14.52 26.95 -13.98
N TYR A 631 -13.86 27.36 -15.07
CA TYR A 631 -12.67 26.71 -15.59
C TYR A 631 -11.73 27.75 -16.21
N ARG A 632 -10.43 27.43 -16.28
CA ARG A 632 -9.48 28.24 -17.06
C ARG A 632 -9.52 27.77 -18.50
N HIS A 633 -9.82 28.68 -19.42
CA HIS A 633 -9.64 28.40 -20.85
C HIS A 633 -8.14 28.33 -21.17
N VAL A 634 -7.74 27.46 -22.10
CA VAL A 634 -6.33 27.12 -22.42
C VAL A 634 -5.45 28.36 -22.72
N ASN A 635 -6.07 29.45 -23.18
CA ASN A 635 -5.38 30.67 -23.60
C ASN A 635 -5.49 31.84 -22.61
N THR A 636 -6.14 31.68 -21.46
CA THR A 636 -6.37 32.77 -20.50
C THR A 636 -6.13 32.31 -19.07
N SER A 637 -5.53 33.17 -18.24
CA SER A 637 -5.46 32.97 -16.78
C SER A 637 -6.76 33.34 -16.05
N GLU A 638 -7.82 33.63 -16.81
CA GLU A 638 -9.13 34.00 -16.29
C GLU A 638 -10.00 32.76 -16.08
N CYS A 639 -10.64 32.67 -14.92
CA CYS A 639 -11.67 31.70 -14.64
C CYS A 639 -12.98 32.16 -15.27
N VAL A 640 -13.43 31.40 -16.26
CA VAL A 640 -14.68 31.65 -16.99
C VAL A 640 -15.70 30.59 -16.62
N ARG A 641 -16.99 30.95 -16.63
CA ARG A 641 -18.08 30.04 -16.27
C ARG A 641 -18.24 28.95 -17.34
N GLN A 642 -18.47 27.72 -16.91
CA GLN A 642 -18.71 26.59 -17.82
C GLN A 642 -20.06 26.75 -18.56
N PRO A 643 -20.12 26.54 -19.88
CA PRO A 643 -21.35 26.75 -20.67
C PRO A 643 -22.51 25.80 -20.31
N SER A 644 -22.21 24.59 -19.81
CA SER A 644 -23.18 23.55 -19.47
C SER A 644 -23.74 23.65 -18.06
N THR A 645 -23.18 24.52 -17.22
CA THR A 645 -23.69 24.77 -15.87
C THR A 645 -24.76 25.86 -15.99
N ALA A 646 -26.02 25.51 -15.77
CA ALA A 646 -27.10 26.50 -15.60
C ALA A 646 -26.72 27.49 -14.48
N ASN A 647 -27.52 28.56 -14.27
CA ASN A 647 -27.51 29.36 -13.02
C ASN A 647 -27.96 28.50 -11.81
N LYS A 648 -27.36 27.33 -11.62
CA LYS A 648 -27.48 26.53 -10.42
C LYS A 648 -26.40 27.01 -9.48
N THR A 649 -26.82 27.72 -8.45
CA THR A 649 -26.12 27.69 -7.18
C THR A 649 -25.99 26.22 -6.76
N LEU A 650 -24.79 25.83 -6.33
CA LEU A 650 -24.61 24.48 -5.81
C LEU A 650 -25.32 24.45 -4.47
N GLU A 651 -26.55 23.95 -4.45
CA GLU A 651 -27.33 23.68 -3.25
C GLU A 651 -26.83 22.35 -2.67
N THR A 652 -25.82 22.42 -1.79
CA THR A 652 -25.42 21.27 -0.98
C THR A 652 -26.08 21.41 0.39
N CYS A 653 -26.93 20.46 0.76
CA CYS A 653 -27.53 20.40 2.08
C CYS A 653 -26.53 19.74 3.05
N LEU A 654 -25.82 20.55 3.82
CA LEU A 654 -24.90 20.12 4.86
C LEU A 654 -25.58 20.28 6.22
N ASN A 655 -25.81 19.19 6.96
CA ASN A 655 -26.39 19.23 8.32
C ASN A 655 -27.75 19.93 8.45
N GLY A 656 -28.57 19.93 7.39
CA GLY A 656 -29.84 20.67 7.39
C GLY A 656 -29.69 22.17 7.09
N GLU A 657 -28.53 22.59 6.57
CA GLU A 657 -28.29 23.92 6.02
C GLU A 657 -27.86 23.80 4.53
N GLU A 658 -28.62 24.44 3.65
CA GLU A 658 -28.34 24.64 2.24
C GLU A 658 -27.26 25.72 2.14
N ASP A 659 -26.04 25.30 1.84
CA ASP A 659 -24.97 26.22 1.49
C ASP A 659 -25.18 26.67 0.05
N GLU A 660 -25.81 27.83 -0.13
CA GLU A 660 -25.88 28.45 -1.45
C GLU A 660 -24.49 29.03 -1.79
N LEU A 661 -23.64 28.21 -2.43
CA LEU A 661 -22.29 28.59 -2.84
C LEU A 661 -22.33 29.64 -3.97
N LEU A 662 -22.46 30.91 -3.56
CA LEU A 662 -22.31 32.08 -4.41
C LEU A 662 -20.83 32.37 -4.63
N THR A 663 -20.28 31.85 -5.72
CA THR A 663 -18.85 32.01 -6.02
C THR A 663 -18.55 33.23 -6.91
N SER A 664 -17.42 33.88 -6.63
CA SER A 664 -16.79 34.89 -7.49
C SER A 664 -16.07 34.29 -8.71
N GLY A 665 -16.08 32.95 -8.84
CA GLY A 665 -15.36 32.18 -9.85
C GLY A 665 -13.90 31.89 -9.50
N TYR A 666 -13.38 32.40 -8.38
CA TYR A 666 -12.00 32.23 -7.94
C TYR A 666 -11.92 31.87 -6.45
N ARG A 667 -11.02 30.96 -6.10
CA ARG A 667 -10.69 30.59 -4.71
C ARG A 667 -9.18 30.61 -4.52
N LYS A 668 -8.69 31.19 -3.43
CA LYS A 668 -7.24 31.24 -3.18
C LYS A 668 -6.70 29.81 -3.04
N VAL A 669 -5.54 29.51 -3.62
CA VAL A 669 -4.90 28.19 -3.47
C VAL A 669 -4.61 27.95 -1.98
N PRO A 670 -4.92 26.77 -1.42
CA PRO A 670 -4.58 26.43 -0.03
C PRO A 670 -3.08 26.66 0.27
N SER A 671 -2.78 27.03 1.52
CA SER A 671 -1.42 27.44 1.97
C SER A 671 -0.85 28.70 1.30
N ASN A 672 -1.55 29.37 0.38
CA ASN A 672 -1.02 30.54 -0.32
C ASN A 672 -1.04 31.80 0.56
N LYS A 673 0.14 32.37 0.83
CA LYS A 673 0.32 33.50 1.75
C LYS A 673 0.56 34.84 1.04
N CYS A 674 0.17 34.96 -0.23
CA CYS A 674 0.26 36.23 -0.95
C CYS A 674 -0.64 37.30 -0.29
N GLY A 675 -0.23 38.56 -0.37
CA GLY A 675 -0.97 39.70 0.17
C GLY A 675 -1.00 40.88 -0.81
N GLY A 676 -2.13 41.58 -0.89
CA GLY A 676 -2.34 42.64 -1.88
C GLY A 676 -2.34 42.13 -3.33
N GLY A 677 -2.32 43.02 -4.32
CA GLY A 677 -2.33 42.64 -5.74
C GLY A 677 -3.73 42.28 -6.26
N PHE A 678 -3.85 41.18 -7.01
CA PHE A 678 -5.11 40.72 -7.57
C PHE A 678 -6.05 40.20 -6.49
N THR A 679 -7.27 40.73 -6.49
CA THR A 679 -8.41 40.25 -5.71
C THR A 679 -9.61 40.08 -6.63
N PRO A 680 -10.33 38.95 -6.60
CA PRO A 680 -11.51 38.77 -7.43
C PRO A 680 -12.58 39.81 -7.09
N THR A 681 -13.09 40.51 -8.10
CA THR A 681 -14.21 41.45 -7.97
C THR A 681 -15.52 40.67 -7.79
N HIS A 682 -16.27 40.98 -6.73
CA HIS A 682 -17.47 40.29 -6.21
C HIS A 682 -17.21 39.12 -5.25
N THR A 683 -16.97 39.41 -3.97
CA THR A 683 -17.28 38.46 -2.89
C THR A 683 -18.79 38.38 -2.72
N ALA A 684 -19.46 37.52 -3.49
CA ALA A 684 -20.82 37.15 -3.15
C ALA A 684 -20.76 36.34 -1.84
N GLN A 685 -21.48 36.76 -0.81
CA GLN A 685 -21.53 36.05 0.46
C GLN A 685 -22.28 34.73 0.24
N THR A 686 -21.71 33.61 0.69
CA THR A 686 -22.44 32.34 0.79
C THR A 686 -23.69 32.58 1.63
N VAL A 687 -24.88 32.34 1.07
CA VAL A 687 -26.13 32.47 1.81
C VAL A 687 -26.44 31.10 2.39
N ILE A 688 -26.31 30.98 3.70
CA ILE A 688 -26.69 29.78 4.44
C ILE A 688 -28.20 29.83 4.63
N ARG A 689 -28.94 28.85 4.10
CA ARG A 689 -30.38 28.68 4.35
C ARG A 689 -30.62 27.37 5.07
N PRO A 690 -31.62 27.22 5.94
CA PRO A 690 -31.99 25.91 6.45
C PRO A 690 -32.59 25.04 5.32
N CYS A 691 -32.05 23.84 5.07
CA CYS A 691 -32.66 22.80 4.24
C CYS A 691 -33.18 21.64 5.10
N GLY A 692 -34.26 21.00 4.66
CA GLY A 692 -34.66 19.70 5.20
C GLY A 692 -35.31 19.71 6.60
N ILE A 693 -36.49 20.32 6.72
CA ILE A 693 -37.58 19.61 7.41
C ILE A 693 -38.30 18.84 6.31
N GLN A 694 -37.96 17.58 6.10
CA GLN A 694 -38.98 16.68 5.57
C GLN A 694 -40.04 16.56 6.67
N PRO A 695 -41.32 16.90 6.42
CA PRO A 695 -42.36 16.46 7.31
C PRO A 695 -42.27 14.94 7.33
N SER A 696 -42.12 14.35 8.52
CA SER A 696 -42.54 12.97 8.75
C SER A 696 -43.87 12.78 8.02
N PRO A 697 -44.11 11.68 7.28
CA PRO A 697 -45.39 11.46 6.64
C PRO A 697 -46.46 11.38 7.74
N GLY A 698 -47.09 12.52 8.03
CA GLY A 698 -48.34 12.59 8.75
C GLY A 698 -49.38 11.78 7.98
N PRO A 699 -50.36 11.20 8.67
CA PRO A 699 -51.25 10.22 8.09
C PRO A 699 -51.98 10.81 6.88
N HIS A 700 -51.82 10.19 5.71
CA HIS A 700 -52.56 10.56 4.51
C HIS A 700 -54.07 10.49 4.80
N SER A 701 -54.70 11.65 4.87
CA SER A 701 -56.14 11.82 4.71
C SER A 701 -56.50 11.46 3.27
N SER A 702 -57.04 10.26 3.08
CA SER A 702 -57.63 9.83 1.81
C SER A 702 -58.87 10.65 1.48
N THR A 703 -58.82 11.39 0.38
CA THR A 703 -60.00 11.86 -0.34
C THR A 703 -60.91 10.68 -0.70
N GLN A 704 -62.19 10.83 -0.36
CA GLN A 704 -63.25 9.86 -0.56
C GLN A 704 -63.36 9.43 -2.03
N VAL A 705 -63.29 8.11 -2.26
CA VAL A 705 -63.85 7.46 -3.44
C VAL A 705 -65.13 6.76 -3.00
N THR A 706 -66.18 6.97 -3.77
CA THR A 706 -67.56 6.51 -3.58
C THR A 706 -67.64 5.02 -3.28
N HIS A 707 -68.28 4.70 -2.16
CA HIS A 707 -68.49 3.33 -1.67
C HIS A 707 -69.62 2.66 -2.46
N PHE A 708 -69.34 1.47 -3.01
CA PHE A 708 -70.37 0.54 -3.47
C PHE A 708 -71.09 -0.06 -2.26
N ASP A 709 -72.43 -0.08 -2.32
CA ASP A 709 -73.31 -0.37 -1.21
C ASP A 709 -74.21 -1.56 -1.56
N THR A 710 -73.72 -2.79 -1.36
CA THR A 710 -74.58 -3.95 -1.10
C THR A 710 -73.89 -5.04 -0.27
N PRO A 711 -74.65 -5.82 0.55
CA PRO A 711 -74.09 -6.83 1.46
C PRO A 711 -73.36 -7.99 0.76
N GLY A 712 -73.67 -8.24 -0.51
CA GLY A 712 -73.02 -9.28 -1.31
C GLY A 712 -71.57 -8.94 -1.68
N GLU A 713 -71.27 -7.67 -1.94
CA GLU A 713 -69.94 -7.24 -2.37
C GLU A 713 -68.94 -7.16 -1.20
N ARG A 714 -69.40 -6.86 0.03
CA ARG A 714 -68.56 -6.91 1.23
C ARG A 714 -68.10 -8.33 1.57
N LEU A 715 -68.95 -9.35 1.37
CA LEU A 715 -68.59 -10.73 1.63
C LEU A 715 -67.52 -11.21 0.63
N VAL A 716 -67.66 -10.82 -0.63
CA VAL A 716 -66.69 -11.12 -1.69
C VAL A 716 -65.36 -10.40 -1.43
N LEU A 717 -65.37 -9.13 -1.03
CA LEU A 717 -64.14 -8.40 -0.71
C LEU A 717 -63.42 -8.96 0.51
N ILE A 718 -64.15 -9.37 1.55
CA ILE A 718 -63.55 -9.99 2.75
C ILE A 718 -62.95 -11.36 2.40
N LEU A 719 -63.63 -12.18 1.60
CA LEU A 719 -63.10 -13.46 1.14
C LEU A 719 -61.87 -13.29 0.23
N VAL A 720 -61.86 -12.26 -0.62
CA VAL A 720 -60.71 -11.93 -1.48
C VAL A 720 -59.55 -11.36 -0.66
N CYS A 721 -59.81 -10.55 0.36
CA CYS A 721 -58.76 -9.99 1.23
C CYS A 721 -58.17 -11.02 2.20
N VAL A 722 -59.00 -11.93 2.74
CA VAL A 722 -58.53 -13.05 3.57
C VAL A 722 -57.78 -14.07 2.70
N GLY A 723 -58.26 -14.34 1.48
CA GLY A 723 -57.56 -15.16 0.50
C GLY A 723 -56.21 -14.56 0.07
N ALA A 724 -56.16 -13.27 -0.25
CA ALA A 724 -54.95 -12.55 -0.59
C ALA A 724 -53.98 -12.44 0.60
N GLY A 725 -54.50 -12.22 1.81
CA GLY A 725 -53.73 -12.20 3.04
C GLY A 725 -53.08 -13.55 3.32
N VAL A 726 -53.83 -14.66 3.20
CA VAL A 726 -53.29 -16.02 3.34
C VAL A 726 -52.30 -16.35 2.23
N ILE A 727 -52.53 -15.91 0.99
CA ILE A 727 -51.57 -16.09 -0.11
C ILE A 727 -50.30 -15.27 0.13
N ILE A 728 -50.39 -14.03 0.62
CA ILE A 728 -49.22 -13.20 0.95
C ILE A 728 -48.49 -13.78 2.16
N LEU A 729 -49.19 -14.31 3.17
CA LEU A 729 -48.57 -14.97 4.32
C LEU A 729 -47.91 -16.30 3.93
N ILE A 730 -48.51 -17.06 3.01
CA ILE A 730 -47.89 -18.25 2.42
C ILE A 730 -46.71 -17.85 1.54
N VAL A 731 -46.80 -16.80 0.72
CA VAL A 731 -45.71 -16.35 -0.16
C VAL A 731 -44.56 -15.72 0.65
N THR A 732 -44.85 -14.98 1.72
CA THR A 732 -43.84 -14.42 2.62
C THR A 732 -43.27 -15.48 3.53
N ALA A 733 -44.05 -16.44 4.06
CA ALA A 733 -43.51 -17.58 4.79
C ALA A 733 -42.71 -18.51 3.86
N SER A 734 -43.14 -18.71 2.61
CA SER A 734 -42.40 -19.47 1.59
C SER A 734 -41.15 -18.73 1.13
N ALA A 735 -41.19 -17.40 1.00
CA ALA A 735 -40.05 -16.57 0.66
C ALA A 735 -39.08 -16.47 1.84
N VAL A 736 -39.55 -16.39 3.09
CA VAL A 736 -38.72 -16.42 4.30
C VAL A 736 -38.14 -17.83 4.50
N LEU A 737 -38.90 -18.91 4.29
CA LEU A 737 -38.39 -20.29 4.32
C LEU A 737 -37.43 -20.59 3.15
N ALA A 738 -37.62 -19.96 1.99
CA ALA A 738 -36.71 -20.06 0.85
C ALA A 738 -35.45 -19.19 1.02
N VAL A 739 -35.58 -17.97 1.55
CA VAL A 739 -34.45 -17.05 1.83
C VAL A 739 -33.63 -17.56 3.02
N ARG A 740 -34.28 -18.09 4.06
CA ARG A 740 -33.61 -18.75 5.20
C ARG A 740 -33.00 -20.10 4.83
N ARG A 741 -33.26 -20.64 3.62
CA ARG A 741 -32.57 -21.80 3.04
C ARG A 741 -31.49 -21.46 2.01
N VAL A 742 -31.38 -20.22 1.52
CA VAL A 742 -30.56 -19.88 0.32
C VAL A 742 -29.33 -19.01 0.62
N VAL A 743 -29.04 -18.67 1.88
CA VAL A 743 -27.74 -18.09 2.25
C VAL A 743 -27.16 -18.85 3.46
N TYR A 744 -26.55 -20.00 3.18
CA TYR A 744 -25.56 -20.61 4.07
C TYR A 744 -24.23 -20.61 3.32
N ARG A 745 -23.35 -19.63 3.59
CA ARG A 745 -21.94 -19.68 3.19
C ARG A 745 -21.20 -20.61 4.17
N ASN A 746 -21.27 -21.92 3.93
CA ASN A 746 -20.52 -22.88 4.75
C ASN A 746 -19.05 -22.90 4.31
N ARG A 747 -18.15 -22.37 5.15
CA ARG A 747 -16.71 -22.61 5.05
C ARG A 747 -16.46 -24.11 5.25
N LEU A 748 -16.02 -24.83 4.23
CA LEU A 748 -15.90 -26.29 4.29
C LEU A 748 -14.64 -26.71 5.01
N MET A 749 -13.50 -26.14 4.60
CA MET A 749 -12.20 -26.42 5.20
C MET A 749 -11.44 -25.11 5.45
N SER A 750 -10.84 -24.99 6.63
CA SER A 750 -9.94 -23.87 6.97
C SER A 750 -9.07 -24.22 8.17
N GLY A 751 -7.92 -23.58 8.31
CA GLY A 751 -7.10 -23.66 9.53
C GLY A 751 -7.89 -23.30 10.80
N VAL A 752 -8.81 -22.33 10.72
CA VAL A 752 -9.70 -21.92 11.82
C VAL A 752 -10.66 -23.03 12.27
N LYS A 753 -11.02 -23.95 11.35
CA LYS A 753 -11.87 -25.12 11.65
C LYS A 753 -11.07 -26.34 12.12
N ASN A 754 -9.75 -26.25 12.14
CA ASN A 754 -8.84 -27.34 12.49
C ASN A 754 -9.11 -28.65 11.73
N ASN A 755 -9.56 -28.55 10.48
CA ASN A 755 -9.88 -29.68 9.61
C ASN A 755 -9.06 -29.68 8.31
N VAL A 756 -7.87 -29.06 8.36
CA VAL A 756 -6.88 -28.99 7.29
C VAL A 756 -5.55 -29.47 7.86
N GLY A 757 -4.80 -30.23 7.08
CA GLY A 757 -3.47 -30.68 7.47
C GLY A 757 -2.55 -30.92 6.29
N ARG A 758 -1.31 -31.31 6.59
CA ARG A 758 -0.27 -31.69 5.61
C ARG A 758 -0.81 -32.73 4.62
N GLY A 759 -0.46 -32.60 3.35
CA GLY A 759 -0.84 -33.49 2.26
C GLY A 759 -2.13 -33.08 1.51
N ILE A 760 -2.97 -34.06 1.16
CA ILE A 760 -4.16 -33.85 0.34
C ILE A 760 -5.35 -33.58 1.23
N ASN A 761 -5.97 -32.41 1.05
CA ASN A 761 -7.16 -31.98 1.78
C ASN A 761 -8.39 -32.15 0.87
N ILE A 762 -9.41 -32.87 1.33
CA ILE A 762 -10.58 -33.24 0.52
C ILE A 762 -11.88 -32.82 1.21
N ALA A 763 -12.73 -32.09 0.47
CA ALA A 763 -14.11 -31.82 0.83
C ALA A 763 -15.08 -32.51 -0.15
N LEU A 764 -16.05 -33.24 0.39
CA LEU A 764 -17.13 -33.90 -0.35
C LEU A 764 -18.42 -33.10 -0.19
N VAL A 765 -19.07 -32.81 -1.30
CA VAL A 765 -20.32 -32.06 -1.35
C VAL A 765 -21.35 -32.84 -2.16
N ASN A 766 -22.59 -32.88 -1.69
CA ASN A 766 -23.67 -33.54 -2.42
C ASN A 766 -23.97 -32.77 -3.71
N GLY A 767 -23.74 -33.36 -4.89
CA GLY A 767 -23.91 -32.70 -6.19
C GLY A 767 -25.35 -32.35 -6.55
N ARG A 768 -26.34 -32.82 -5.77
CA ARG A 768 -27.76 -32.46 -5.92
C ARG A 768 -28.18 -31.36 -4.95
N THR A 769 -27.82 -31.44 -3.67
CA THR A 769 -28.28 -30.47 -2.66
C THR A 769 -27.30 -29.33 -2.41
N GLY A 770 -26.02 -29.53 -2.71
CA GLY A 770 -24.94 -28.60 -2.36
C GLY A 770 -24.55 -28.65 -0.88
N GLU A 771 -25.06 -29.62 -0.12
CA GLU A 771 -24.73 -29.77 1.30
C GLU A 771 -23.40 -30.50 1.51
N PRO A 772 -22.61 -30.12 2.53
CA PRO A 772 -21.38 -30.81 2.87
C PRO A 772 -21.66 -32.24 3.33
N ILE A 773 -20.91 -33.20 2.80
CA ILE A 773 -20.99 -34.61 3.19
C ILE A 773 -19.90 -34.93 4.20
N LYS A 774 -18.64 -34.66 3.87
CA LYS A 774 -17.47 -35.01 4.68
C LYS A 774 -16.26 -34.17 4.30
N THR A 775 -15.40 -33.86 5.26
CA THR A 775 -14.07 -33.25 5.02
C THR A 775 -13.01 -34.10 5.69
N GLU A 776 -11.88 -34.31 5.04
CA GLU A 776 -10.75 -35.08 5.59
C GLU A 776 -9.43 -34.58 5.00
N PHE A 777 -8.32 -34.79 5.71
CA PHE A 777 -6.98 -34.55 5.18
C PHE A 777 -6.11 -35.81 5.30
N PHE A 778 -5.16 -35.96 4.38
CA PHE A 778 -4.30 -37.13 4.30
C PHE A 778 -2.84 -36.70 4.13
N ASP A 779 -2.01 -36.98 5.15
CA ASP A 779 -0.57 -36.67 5.12
C ASP A 779 0.16 -37.57 4.11
N MET A 780 0.58 -36.97 2.99
CA MET A 780 1.28 -37.66 1.90
C MET A 780 2.81 -37.52 1.99
N TRP A 781 3.34 -37.02 3.10
CA TRP A 781 4.78 -36.93 3.39
C TRP A 781 5.20 -37.95 4.46
N ALA A 782 4.61 -37.83 5.66
CA ALA A 782 4.93 -38.66 6.82
C ALA A 782 3.89 -39.79 7.06
N GLY A 783 2.72 -39.72 6.41
CA GLY A 783 1.63 -40.68 6.57
C GLY A 783 1.66 -41.88 5.62
N ASP A 784 0.54 -42.61 5.57
CA ASP A 784 0.27 -43.75 4.68
C ASP A 784 -0.80 -43.36 3.64
N VAL A 785 -0.69 -43.87 2.42
CA VAL A 785 -1.64 -43.68 1.32
C VAL A 785 -2.87 -44.59 1.42
N ALA A 786 -2.80 -45.69 2.18
CA ALA A 786 -3.92 -46.64 2.32
C ALA A 786 -5.23 -46.02 2.84
N PRO A 787 -5.23 -45.11 3.86
CA PRO A 787 -6.42 -44.38 4.27
C PRO A 787 -7.03 -43.50 3.17
N LEU A 788 -6.21 -42.84 2.36
CA LEU A 788 -6.67 -42.05 1.21
C LEU A 788 -7.34 -42.94 0.17
N ILE A 789 -6.73 -44.07 -0.17
CA ILE A 789 -7.29 -45.02 -1.14
C ILE A 789 -8.64 -45.56 -0.66
N LYS A 790 -8.74 -45.90 0.64
CA LYS A 790 -10.00 -46.34 1.24
C LYS A 790 -11.07 -45.24 1.13
N PHE A 791 -10.71 -44.00 1.48
CA PHE A 791 -11.62 -42.85 1.40
C PHE A 791 -12.11 -42.61 -0.04
N LEU A 792 -11.22 -42.63 -1.03
CA LEU A 792 -11.57 -42.41 -2.44
C LEU A 792 -12.49 -43.50 -3.01
N LYS A 793 -12.38 -44.74 -2.52
CA LYS A 793 -13.26 -45.86 -2.91
C LYS A 793 -14.65 -45.76 -2.32
N GLU A 794 -14.82 -45.08 -1.18
CA GLU A 794 -16.10 -44.88 -0.49
C GLU A 794 -16.92 -43.72 -1.07
N ILE A 795 -16.37 -42.93 -2.01
CA ILE A 795 -17.09 -41.81 -2.63
C ILE A 795 -18.19 -42.34 -3.57
N GLU A 796 -19.43 -41.96 -3.29
CA GLU A 796 -20.62 -42.33 -4.08
C GLU A 796 -20.81 -41.46 -5.34
N ASP A 797 -21.37 -42.05 -6.39
CA ASP A 797 -21.69 -41.37 -7.66
C ASP A 797 -22.57 -40.14 -7.45
N GLY A 798 -22.16 -39.00 -8.01
CA GLY A 798 -22.86 -37.72 -7.84
C GLY A 798 -22.35 -36.85 -6.71
N THR A 799 -21.30 -37.28 -6.03
CA THR A 799 -20.56 -36.44 -5.09
C THR A 799 -19.62 -35.52 -5.85
N VAL A 800 -19.68 -34.22 -5.54
CA VAL A 800 -18.68 -33.23 -5.94
C VAL A 800 -17.50 -33.35 -4.99
N VAL A 801 -16.29 -33.43 -5.56
CA VAL A 801 -15.06 -33.63 -4.80
C VAL A 801 -14.16 -32.42 -5.01
N MET A 802 -13.78 -31.76 -3.92
CA MET A 802 -12.85 -30.63 -3.93
C MET A 802 -11.57 -31.07 -3.24
N MET A 803 -10.43 -30.89 -3.92
CA MET A 803 -9.12 -31.28 -3.41
C MET A 803 -8.15 -30.11 -3.49
N ALA A 804 -7.30 -29.97 -2.48
CA ALA A 804 -6.25 -28.99 -2.46
C ALA A 804 -4.99 -29.51 -1.78
N SER A 805 -3.83 -29.09 -2.30
CA SER A 805 -2.52 -29.39 -1.73
C SER A 805 -2.22 -28.52 -0.51
N PHE A 806 -1.57 -29.10 0.49
CA PHE A 806 -0.97 -28.37 1.60
C PHE A 806 0.36 -29.02 1.98
N ASP A 807 1.46 -28.26 1.94
CA ASP A 807 2.83 -28.78 2.05
C ASP A 807 3.15 -29.81 0.95
N ASP A 808 3.44 -31.09 1.24
CA ASP A 808 3.69 -32.10 0.21
C ASP A 808 2.55 -33.11 0.03
N THR A 809 2.01 -33.16 -1.19
CA THR A 809 0.95 -34.10 -1.62
C THR A 809 1.45 -35.35 -2.33
N SER A 810 2.74 -35.43 -2.68
CA SER A 810 3.20 -36.37 -3.72
C SER A 810 4.04 -37.54 -3.22
N THR A 811 4.77 -37.41 -2.10
CA THR A 811 5.82 -38.37 -1.69
C THR A 811 5.28 -39.78 -1.44
N LYS A 812 4.07 -39.91 -0.88
CA LYS A 812 3.39 -41.20 -0.65
C LYS A 812 2.29 -41.50 -1.68
N LEU A 813 2.05 -40.61 -2.65
CA LEU A 813 0.95 -40.74 -3.59
C LEU A 813 1.29 -41.74 -4.72
N ASN A 814 0.80 -42.97 -4.57
CA ASN A 814 1.05 -44.07 -5.50
C ASN A 814 0.12 -44.08 -6.73
N ASP A 815 0.42 -44.95 -7.70
CA ASP A 815 -0.32 -45.06 -8.96
C ASP A 815 -1.81 -45.40 -8.77
N GLU A 816 -2.16 -46.20 -7.75
CA GLU A 816 -3.55 -46.53 -7.45
C GLU A 816 -4.33 -45.28 -7.02
N ALA A 817 -3.78 -44.48 -6.10
CA ALA A 817 -4.41 -43.24 -5.66
C ALA A 817 -4.51 -42.22 -6.81
N ARG A 818 -3.45 -42.07 -7.62
CA ARG A 818 -3.46 -41.18 -8.80
C ARG A 818 -4.53 -41.60 -9.81
N LYS A 819 -4.70 -42.90 -10.03
CA LYS A 819 -5.76 -43.44 -10.89
C LYS A 819 -7.15 -43.14 -10.33
N LEU A 820 -7.38 -43.34 -9.04
CA LEU A 820 -8.66 -43.02 -8.40
C LEU A 820 -9.02 -41.53 -8.49
N ILE A 821 -8.03 -40.64 -8.37
CA ILE A 821 -8.25 -39.19 -8.53
C ILE A 821 -8.46 -38.81 -10.01
N THR A 822 -7.78 -39.50 -10.94
CA THR A 822 -8.01 -39.36 -12.39
C THR A 822 -9.45 -39.75 -12.74
N ASP A 823 -9.98 -40.83 -12.15
CA ASP A 823 -11.35 -41.30 -12.33
C ASP A 823 -12.41 -40.30 -11.79
N LEU A 824 -12.01 -39.37 -10.90
CA LEU A 824 -12.84 -38.26 -10.44
C LEU A 824 -12.81 -37.05 -11.38
N GLY A 825 -11.97 -37.07 -12.42
CA GLY A 825 -11.89 -36.01 -13.44
C GLY A 825 -10.56 -35.30 -13.59
N SER A 826 -9.56 -35.62 -12.76
CA SER A 826 -8.27 -34.95 -12.81
C SER A 826 -7.48 -35.33 -14.06
N SER A 827 -6.82 -34.33 -14.63
CA SER A 827 -5.94 -34.42 -15.77
C SER A 827 -4.48 -34.14 -15.43
N LEU A 828 -4.21 -33.49 -14.30
CA LEU A 828 -2.87 -33.09 -13.86
C LEU A 828 -2.36 -33.88 -12.65
N ILE A 829 -3.18 -34.67 -11.96
CA ILE A 829 -2.74 -35.42 -10.76
C ILE A 829 -1.58 -36.38 -11.03
N THR A 830 -1.41 -36.87 -12.27
CA THR A 830 -0.25 -37.71 -12.63
C THR A 830 1.07 -36.94 -12.64
N ASN A 831 1.00 -35.60 -12.77
CA ASN A 831 2.15 -34.71 -12.90
C ASN A 831 2.49 -33.96 -11.60
N VAL A 832 1.63 -34.06 -10.58
CA VAL A 832 1.86 -33.42 -9.27
C VAL A 832 3.05 -34.08 -8.58
N GLY A 833 4.10 -33.28 -8.35
CA GLY A 833 5.36 -33.63 -7.70
C GLY A 833 5.54 -32.98 -6.33
N PHE A 834 6.77 -33.07 -5.80
CA PHE A 834 7.11 -32.69 -4.43
C PHE A 834 6.88 -31.20 -4.19
N ARG A 835 5.96 -30.89 -3.26
CA ARG A 835 5.57 -29.52 -2.87
C ARG A 835 5.01 -28.66 -4.00
N ASP A 836 4.48 -29.28 -5.05
CA ASP A 836 3.73 -28.57 -6.07
C ASP A 836 2.41 -28.02 -5.48
N ASN A 837 2.02 -26.82 -5.92
CA ASN A 837 0.68 -26.31 -5.61
C ASN A 837 -0.31 -26.88 -6.62
N TRP A 838 -1.38 -27.50 -6.13
CA TRP A 838 -2.42 -28.12 -6.95
C TRP A 838 -3.79 -27.97 -6.30
N ILE A 839 -4.76 -27.54 -7.10
CA ILE A 839 -6.17 -27.46 -6.72
C ILE A 839 -7.03 -28.10 -7.80
N PHE A 840 -8.05 -28.83 -7.35
CA PHE A 840 -8.90 -29.61 -8.24
C PHE A 840 -10.32 -29.67 -7.71
N VAL A 841 -11.28 -29.54 -8.62
CA VAL A 841 -12.68 -29.83 -8.34
C VAL A 841 -13.21 -30.78 -9.40
N GLY A 842 -13.66 -31.95 -8.98
CA GLY A 842 -14.21 -32.99 -9.84
C GLY A 842 -15.46 -33.62 -9.25
N GLY A 843 -15.78 -34.83 -9.70
CA GLY A 843 -16.93 -35.55 -9.18
C GLY A 843 -16.89 -37.03 -9.50
N LYS A 844 -17.53 -37.83 -8.65
CA LYS A 844 -17.66 -39.27 -8.89
C LYS A 844 -18.72 -39.55 -9.95
N GLY A 845 -18.35 -40.31 -10.98
CA GLY A 845 -19.23 -40.67 -12.10
C GLY A 845 -19.26 -39.66 -13.24
N ILE A 846 -18.32 -38.70 -13.28
CA ILE A 846 -18.20 -37.77 -14.41
C ILE A 846 -17.62 -38.48 -15.64
N LYS A 847 -18.11 -38.14 -16.83
CA LYS A 847 -17.70 -38.79 -18.10
C LYS A 847 -16.60 -38.04 -18.84
N THR A 848 -16.24 -36.84 -18.36
CA THR A 848 -15.26 -35.95 -18.99
C THR A 848 -14.29 -35.44 -17.94
N LYS A 849 -13.10 -35.03 -18.36
CA LYS A 849 -12.15 -34.32 -17.49
C LYS A 849 -12.80 -33.05 -16.92
N SER A 850 -12.43 -32.69 -15.70
CA SER A 850 -12.89 -31.45 -15.10
C SER A 850 -12.15 -30.26 -15.72
N PRO A 851 -12.85 -29.16 -16.06
CA PRO A 851 -12.20 -27.91 -16.42
C PRO A 851 -11.65 -27.14 -15.20
N PHE A 852 -11.94 -27.62 -13.98
CA PHE A 852 -11.58 -26.96 -12.73
C PHE A 852 -10.36 -27.63 -12.09
N GLU A 853 -9.18 -27.37 -12.65
CA GLU A 853 -7.92 -27.93 -12.16
C GLU A 853 -6.75 -27.00 -12.51
N HIS A 854 -5.96 -26.60 -11.52
CA HIS A 854 -4.75 -25.80 -11.71
C HIS A 854 -3.56 -26.44 -10.98
N HIS A 855 -2.37 -26.27 -11.54
CA HIS A 855 -1.12 -26.83 -11.05
C HIS A 855 0.01 -25.83 -11.28
N ILE A 856 0.80 -25.56 -10.24
CA ILE A 856 2.07 -24.83 -10.35
C ILE A 856 3.15 -25.73 -9.78
N LYS A 857 4.17 -25.99 -10.60
CA LYS A 857 5.31 -26.81 -10.22
C LYS A 857 6.22 -26.06 -9.26
N ASN A 858 6.69 -26.74 -8.22
CA ASN A 858 7.76 -26.29 -7.35
C ASN A 858 9.09 -26.29 -8.10
N SER A 859 9.69 -25.11 -8.22
CA SER A 859 10.98 -24.92 -8.87
C SER A 859 11.69 -23.70 -8.28
N ALA A 860 12.94 -23.87 -7.86
CA ALA A 860 13.75 -22.80 -7.30
C ALA A 860 13.80 -21.54 -8.19
N ASP A 861 13.73 -21.71 -9.51
CA ASP A 861 13.81 -20.61 -10.48
C ASP A 861 12.51 -19.79 -10.60
N THR A 862 11.35 -20.37 -10.26
CA THR A 862 10.02 -19.76 -10.48
C THR A 862 9.20 -19.60 -9.21
N ASN A 863 9.69 -20.10 -8.08
CA ASN A 863 9.03 -19.98 -6.79
C ASN A 863 8.96 -18.52 -6.36
N LYS A 864 7.75 -18.09 -5.97
CA LYS A 864 7.47 -16.72 -5.52
C LYS A 864 7.83 -16.51 -4.05
N PHE A 865 7.85 -17.59 -3.28
CA PHE A 865 8.17 -17.62 -1.85
C PHE A 865 9.35 -18.57 -1.62
N ASP A 866 10.03 -18.43 -0.48
CA ASP A 866 11.25 -19.18 -0.17
C ASP A 866 11.03 -20.71 -0.21
N GLY A 867 11.40 -21.33 -1.34
CA GLY A 867 11.17 -22.76 -1.61
C GLY A 867 9.73 -23.16 -1.98
N TRP A 868 8.81 -22.22 -2.25
CA TRP A 868 7.39 -22.50 -2.54
C TRP A 868 6.82 -21.78 -3.79
N PRO A 869 5.95 -22.45 -4.58
CA PRO A 869 5.24 -21.83 -5.70
C PRO A 869 4.25 -20.73 -5.26
N GLU A 870 3.81 -19.91 -6.22
CA GLU A 870 2.74 -18.92 -6.01
C GLU A 870 1.40 -19.55 -5.59
N VAL A 871 0.57 -18.77 -4.90
CA VAL A 871 -0.78 -19.11 -4.45
C VAL A 871 -1.67 -19.51 -5.63
N LEU A 872 -2.37 -20.63 -5.49
CA LEU A 872 -3.42 -21.00 -6.44
C LEU A 872 -4.79 -20.59 -5.90
N GLU A 873 -5.51 -19.81 -6.71
CA GLU A 873 -6.92 -19.49 -6.50
C GLU A 873 -7.76 -20.00 -7.68
N MET A 874 -8.93 -20.55 -7.37
CA MET A 874 -9.91 -20.92 -8.40
C MET A 874 -11.33 -20.71 -7.88
N GLU A 875 -12.16 -20.16 -8.74
CA GLU A 875 -13.59 -20.01 -8.53
C GLU A 875 -14.37 -20.52 -9.75
N GLY A 876 -15.59 -20.99 -9.52
CA GLY A 876 -16.38 -21.53 -10.62
C GLY A 876 -17.81 -21.88 -10.26
N CYS A 877 -18.59 -22.23 -11.28
CA CYS A 877 -19.97 -22.68 -11.15
C CYS A 877 -20.12 -24.15 -11.58
N ILE A 878 -20.51 -25.02 -10.66
CA ILE A 878 -20.84 -26.42 -10.94
C ILE A 878 -22.34 -26.53 -11.23
N PRO A 879 -22.77 -27.03 -12.40
CA PRO A 879 -24.18 -27.26 -12.68
C PRO A 879 -24.74 -28.33 -11.74
N GLN A 880 -25.94 -28.09 -11.22
CA GLN A 880 -26.61 -29.05 -10.33
C GLN A 880 -26.97 -30.31 -11.11
N ARG A 881 -26.62 -31.49 -10.59
CA ARG A 881 -26.94 -32.76 -11.26
C ARG A 881 -28.46 -32.92 -11.38
N GLN A 882 -28.96 -33.04 -12.61
CA GLN A 882 -30.32 -33.48 -12.93
C GLN A 882 -30.19 -34.84 -13.61
N ASP A 883 -31.07 -35.79 -13.26
CA ASP A 883 -30.97 -37.20 -13.63
C ASP A 883 -30.79 -37.44 -15.15
#